data_AF-A0A0H5C4K1-F1
#
_entry.id   AF-A0A0H5C4K1-F1
#
_cell.length_a   1.000
_cell.length_b   1.000
_cell.length_c   1.000
_cell.angle_alpha   90.00
_cell.angle_beta   90.00
_cell.angle_gamma   90.00
#
_symmetry.space_group_name_H-M   'P 1'
#
loop_
_entity.id
_entity.type
_entity.pdbx_description
1 polymer ?
#
loop_
_entity_poly.entity_id
_entity_poly.type
_entity_poly.pdbx_seq_one_letter_code
_entity_poly.pdbx_strand_id
1 'polypeptide(L)'
;MLHLLPVEIVEQILFYVDVPDLDNLLSIPTFKDALSDKIGLIICEESLKQLYPHIGQRYQITDHANGMERCLCVVVLGELSSESLRDELVKNHIPKKFCFPNMDRSETITESTLSFLQNERRCIKDTAFFQYATDDYQSSCTLKFEDYWNPLIHRCSQLRSLILQDVGFFPEALDLPCLEKLNLIGCSSLDTSTRWDLPKLTTLVVEETFDSINSSIDYETTMITTLRLHLIRDDIHWFGFHNDSINSLSVTLEGSASLKIEDTSFLSLKRAFLSSGGALTLHRVSLSSLTNVEIKLSECISISGLDAPSCRALSVSSSASSKRDHFCFIDAPKLSNMRLSGCHFSLIMGNNFPSLKEVYLCSVMGPNDERCYDFLQGVAGLKMMSSDPWWKYTPNIEYLNISDNKSSNLEDLREFQLPKLKDYCITYIRDASFSPLELTCGSPLPNSPRLETISIMNFATHPSDIRDIQRKYSSSLLIISVIEQPLLKTDYITGYTFHLEEVSFPVLESLSMEMGYPVTYNFMNANFPKLNYLLLTSSLPGANNSHSDLGEFHLDLKAPELCLLSLEDTSVGPNPCIHELPKLKSLRILNPPDLNVQSLTVVRCPQLEAFLLEKETPNQDGSILLIRHDGSLDKVVDLNTNYKYKRLETMV
;
A
#
# COMPACT_ATOMS: atom_id res chain seq x y z
N MET A 1 16.58 -29.38 -55.39
CA MET A 1 15.48 -29.10 -56.33
C MET A 1 15.35 -27.63 -56.70
N LEU A 2 15.56 -26.66 -55.80
CA LEU A 2 15.41 -25.22 -56.14
C LEU A 2 16.21 -24.76 -57.38
N HIS A 3 17.45 -25.22 -57.56
CA HIS A 3 18.29 -24.85 -58.71
C HIS A 3 17.81 -25.37 -60.07
N LEU A 4 16.77 -26.23 -60.10
CA LEU A 4 16.16 -26.77 -61.31
C LEU A 4 14.77 -26.18 -61.59
N LEU A 5 14.28 -25.30 -60.70
CA LEU A 5 12.96 -24.70 -60.84
C LEU A 5 13.01 -23.50 -61.79
N PRO A 6 11.92 -23.22 -62.53
CA PRO A 6 11.76 -21.97 -63.26
C PRO A 6 11.96 -20.76 -62.34
N VAL A 7 12.51 -19.69 -62.90
CA VAL A 7 12.87 -18.46 -62.16
C VAL A 7 11.67 -17.89 -61.42
N GLU A 8 10.48 -17.98 -62.00
CA GLU A 8 9.22 -17.51 -61.41
C GLU A 8 8.84 -18.27 -60.14
N ILE A 9 9.16 -19.57 -60.07
CA ILE A 9 8.92 -20.41 -58.89
C ILE A 9 9.99 -20.13 -57.84
N VAL A 10 11.25 -19.97 -58.25
CA VAL A 10 12.35 -19.60 -57.35
C VAL A 10 12.08 -18.25 -56.69
N GLU A 11 11.61 -17.25 -57.45
CA GLU A 11 11.22 -15.93 -56.94
C GLU A 11 10.14 -16.05 -55.85
N GLN A 12 9.12 -16.88 -56.07
CA GLN A 12 8.07 -17.11 -55.07
C GLN A 12 8.59 -17.82 -53.81
N ILE A 13 9.53 -18.76 -53.94
CA ILE A 13 10.09 -19.45 -52.77
C ILE A 13 10.99 -18.51 -51.97
N LEU A 14 11.88 -17.76 -52.63
CA LEU A 14 12.80 -16.82 -51.97
C LEU A 14 12.04 -15.76 -51.15
N PHE A 15 10.83 -15.39 -51.56
CA PHE A 15 9.96 -14.51 -50.79
C PHE A 15 9.65 -15.04 -49.38
N TYR A 16 9.42 -16.35 -49.22
CA TYR A 16 9.02 -16.97 -47.95
C TYR A 16 10.18 -17.52 -47.09
N VAL A 17 11.42 -17.50 -47.59
CA VAL A 17 12.59 -17.97 -46.84
C VAL A 17 13.19 -16.84 -46.01
N ASP A 18 13.47 -17.07 -44.73
CA ASP A 18 14.08 -16.09 -43.83
C ASP A 18 15.54 -15.80 -44.22
N VAL A 19 16.04 -14.60 -43.88
CA VAL A 19 17.39 -14.15 -44.27
C VAL A 19 18.51 -15.09 -43.77
N PRO A 20 18.50 -15.60 -42.53
CA PRO A 20 19.48 -16.60 -42.09
C PRO A 20 19.42 -17.89 -42.90
N ASP A 21 18.23 -18.36 -43.25
CA ASP A 21 18.05 -19.56 -44.06
C ASP A 21 18.51 -19.35 -45.50
N LEU A 22 18.34 -18.15 -46.05
CA LEU A 22 18.91 -17.77 -47.35
C LEU A 22 20.45 -17.82 -47.34
N ASP A 23 21.08 -17.28 -46.29
CA ASP A 23 22.55 -17.35 -46.15
C ASP A 23 23.03 -18.79 -45.97
N ASN A 24 22.32 -19.58 -45.14
CA ASN A 24 22.59 -21.01 -44.97
C ASN A 24 22.43 -21.80 -46.28
N LEU A 25 21.42 -21.51 -47.10
CA LEU A 25 21.25 -22.11 -48.42
C LEU A 25 22.43 -21.77 -49.34
N LEU A 26 22.89 -20.52 -49.33
CA LEU A 26 24.02 -20.06 -50.13
C LEU A 26 25.39 -20.59 -49.64
N SER A 27 25.45 -21.15 -48.42
CA SER A 27 26.63 -21.90 -47.96
C SER A 27 26.82 -23.24 -48.69
N ILE A 28 25.75 -23.79 -49.28
CA ILE A 28 25.76 -25.07 -49.99
C ILE A 28 26.16 -24.84 -51.45
N PRO A 29 27.22 -25.50 -51.98
CA PRO A 29 27.76 -25.22 -53.32
C PRO A 29 26.73 -25.21 -54.45
N THR A 30 25.83 -26.20 -54.48
CA THR A 30 24.82 -26.32 -55.55
C THR A 30 23.84 -25.16 -55.59
N PHE A 31 23.47 -24.59 -54.44
CA PHE A 31 22.58 -23.43 -54.39
C PHE A 31 23.35 -22.13 -54.59
N LYS A 32 24.59 -22.06 -54.10
CA LYS A 32 25.49 -20.94 -54.35
C LYS A 32 25.68 -20.68 -55.86
N ASP A 33 25.97 -21.72 -56.64
CA ASP A 33 26.19 -21.58 -58.08
C ASP A 33 24.93 -21.11 -58.83
N ALA A 34 23.74 -21.45 -58.32
CA ALA A 34 22.46 -21.15 -58.95
C ALA A 34 21.84 -19.81 -58.51
N LEU A 35 22.11 -19.35 -57.29
CA LEU A 35 21.42 -18.21 -56.66
C LEU A 35 22.34 -17.05 -56.29
N SER A 36 23.67 -17.22 -56.31
CA SER A 36 24.62 -16.19 -55.86
C SER A 36 24.55 -14.89 -56.67
N ASP A 37 24.14 -14.94 -57.93
CA ASP A 37 23.94 -13.76 -58.76
C ASP A 37 22.51 -13.19 -58.72
N LYS A 38 21.62 -13.86 -57.96
CA LYS A 38 20.19 -13.54 -57.85
C LYS A 38 19.80 -12.93 -56.50
N ILE A 39 20.68 -12.98 -55.50
CA ILE A 39 20.41 -12.47 -54.15
C ILE A 39 21.45 -11.40 -53.83
N GLY A 40 20.99 -10.17 -53.63
CA GLY A 40 21.84 -9.03 -53.27
C GLY A 40 21.74 -8.68 -51.79
N LEU A 41 22.80 -8.07 -51.25
CA LEU A 41 22.86 -7.54 -49.89
C LEU A 41 23.22 -6.04 -49.92
N ILE A 42 22.32 -5.19 -49.45
CA ILE A 42 22.58 -3.76 -49.22
C ILE A 42 23.02 -3.59 -47.77
N ILE A 43 24.17 -2.95 -47.56
CA ILE A 43 24.73 -2.69 -46.22
C ILE A 43 24.57 -1.21 -45.91
N CYS A 44 23.71 -0.88 -44.95
CA CYS A 44 23.46 0.50 -44.51
C CYS A 44 24.52 0.99 -43.50
N GLU A 45 25.11 0.07 -42.73
CA GLU A 45 26.13 0.36 -41.71
C GLU A 45 27.34 -0.56 -41.86
N GLU A 46 28.57 -0.01 -41.80
CA GLU A 46 29.79 -0.80 -41.98
C GLU A 46 29.99 -1.88 -40.91
N SER A 47 29.49 -1.65 -39.70
CA SER A 47 29.49 -2.60 -38.57
C SER A 47 28.83 -3.93 -38.93
N LEU A 48 27.86 -3.92 -39.86
CA LEU A 48 27.03 -5.06 -40.23
C LEU A 48 27.62 -5.90 -41.37
N LYS A 49 28.75 -5.47 -41.94
CA LYS A 49 29.39 -6.13 -43.09
C LYS A 49 29.76 -7.59 -42.82
N GLN A 50 29.93 -8.00 -41.58
CA GLN A 50 30.28 -9.39 -41.27
C GLN A 50 29.08 -10.34 -41.23
N LEU A 51 27.85 -9.81 -41.21
CA LEU A 51 26.63 -10.62 -41.24
C LEU A 51 26.38 -11.19 -42.65
N TYR A 52 25.80 -12.38 -42.68
CA TYR A 52 25.46 -13.14 -43.90
C TYR A 52 26.64 -13.26 -44.89
N PRO A 53 27.71 -13.99 -44.51
CA PRO A 53 28.94 -14.07 -45.29
C PRO A 53 28.79 -14.82 -46.62
N HIS A 54 27.73 -15.62 -46.79
CA HIS A 54 27.51 -16.42 -47.99
C HIS A 54 26.77 -15.65 -49.09
N ILE A 55 26.13 -14.52 -48.76
CA ILE A 55 25.58 -13.58 -49.74
C ILE A 55 26.73 -12.75 -50.35
N GLY A 56 27.18 -13.16 -51.53
CA GLY A 56 28.37 -12.62 -52.20
C GLY A 56 28.16 -11.27 -52.91
N GLN A 57 26.95 -11.00 -53.42
CA GLN A 57 26.65 -9.72 -54.07
C GLN A 57 26.32 -8.67 -53.01
N ARG A 58 27.22 -7.71 -52.85
CA ARG A 58 27.13 -6.68 -51.81
C ARG A 58 27.15 -5.30 -52.44
N TYR A 59 26.23 -4.45 -52.00
CA TYR A 59 25.99 -3.12 -52.51
C TYR A 59 26.05 -2.11 -51.37
N GLN A 60 26.62 -0.94 -51.62
CA GLN A 60 26.42 0.23 -50.77
C GLN A 60 25.09 0.89 -51.12
N ILE A 61 24.48 1.60 -50.16
CA ILE A 61 23.25 2.38 -50.40
C ILE A 61 23.40 3.33 -51.60
N THR A 62 24.59 3.90 -51.80
CA THR A 62 24.89 4.85 -52.88
C THR A 62 25.12 4.20 -54.25
N ASP A 63 25.23 2.87 -54.30
CA ASP A 63 25.36 2.14 -55.56
C ASP A 63 23.99 2.09 -56.25
N HIS A 64 23.72 3.08 -57.10
CA HIS A 64 22.46 3.23 -57.82
C HIS A 64 21.98 1.93 -58.51
N ALA A 65 20.66 1.85 -58.75
CA ALA A 65 19.86 0.75 -59.32
C ALA A 65 20.45 -0.06 -60.49
N ASN A 66 21.47 0.44 -61.19
CA ASN A 66 22.10 -0.19 -62.35
C ASN A 66 22.77 -1.56 -62.06
N GLY A 67 23.02 -1.90 -60.79
CA GLY A 67 23.61 -3.19 -60.39
C GLY A 67 22.60 -4.24 -59.91
N MET A 68 21.35 -3.84 -59.61
CA MET A 68 20.37 -4.67 -58.89
C MET A 68 19.31 -5.31 -59.80
N GLU A 69 19.15 -4.85 -61.05
CA GLU A 69 18.13 -5.34 -61.99
C GLU A 69 18.15 -6.87 -62.25
N ARG A 70 19.26 -7.53 -61.92
CA ARG A 70 19.43 -9.00 -62.08
C ARG A 70 19.09 -9.80 -60.84
N CYS A 71 18.87 -9.14 -59.69
CA CYS A 71 18.51 -9.77 -58.44
C CYS A 71 17.01 -10.16 -58.45
N LEU A 72 16.72 -11.36 -57.97
CA LEU A 72 15.36 -11.82 -57.66
C LEU A 72 14.93 -11.41 -56.24
N CYS A 73 15.88 -11.13 -55.36
CA CYS A 73 15.62 -10.65 -54.00
C CYS A 73 16.81 -9.83 -53.49
N VAL A 74 16.54 -8.78 -52.71
CA VAL A 74 17.56 -7.95 -52.06
C VAL A 74 17.34 -7.93 -50.56
N VAL A 75 18.37 -8.26 -49.79
CA VAL A 75 18.39 -8.11 -48.34
C VAL A 75 18.98 -6.74 -48.00
N VAL A 76 18.33 -5.96 -47.14
CA VAL A 76 18.78 -4.63 -46.72
C VAL A 76 19.16 -4.69 -45.24
N LEU A 77 20.41 -4.41 -44.86
CA LEU A 77 20.90 -4.51 -43.49
C LEU A 77 21.11 -3.13 -42.83
N GLY A 78 20.30 -2.79 -41.82
CA GLY A 78 20.50 -1.64 -40.94
C GLY A 78 19.34 -0.62 -40.94
N GLU A 79 19.38 0.34 -40.02
CA GLU A 79 18.36 1.39 -39.93
C GLU A 79 18.45 2.36 -41.11
N LEU A 80 17.35 2.52 -41.83
CA LEU A 80 17.24 3.53 -42.88
C LEU A 80 16.95 4.89 -42.22
N SER A 81 17.97 5.63 -41.81
CA SER A 81 17.78 6.90 -41.08
C SER A 81 17.24 8.08 -41.93
N SER A 82 17.13 7.92 -43.25
CA SER A 82 16.71 8.98 -44.19
C SER A 82 15.47 8.58 -44.98
N GLU A 83 14.41 9.40 -44.93
CA GLU A 83 13.19 9.23 -45.73
C GLU A 83 13.47 9.15 -47.24
N SER A 84 14.36 10.00 -47.75
CA SER A 84 14.70 9.99 -49.18
C SER A 84 15.37 8.69 -49.65
N LEU A 85 16.16 8.05 -48.77
CA LEU A 85 16.80 6.77 -49.06
C LEU A 85 15.79 5.62 -49.03
N ARG A 86 14.81 5.68 -48.11
CA ARG A 86 13.70 4.72 -48.05
C ARG A 86 12.86 4.78 -49.33
N ASP A 87 12.48 5.99 -49.74
CA ASP A 87 11.70 6.21 -50.96
C ASP A 87 12.43 5.73 -52.22
N GLU A 88 13.76 5.86 -52.26
CA GLU A 88 14.56 5.38 -53.39
C GLU A 88 14.66 3.85 -53.43
N LEU A 89 14.85 3.20 -52.28
CA LEU A 89 14.86 1.74 -52.20
C LEU A 89 13.50 1.14 -52.57
N VAL A 90 12.39 1.75 -52.15
CA VAL A 90 11.04 1.24 -52.42
C VAL A 90 10.65 1.34 -53.90
N LYS A 91 11.19 2.31 -54.66
CA LYS A 91 10.87 2.52 -56.10
C LYS A 91 11.27 1.36 -57.02
N ASN A 92 12.21 0.49 -56.61
CA ASN A 92 12.67 -0.62 -57.44
C ASN A 92 11.73 -1.82 -57.32
N HIS A 93 11.30 -2.41 -58.46
CA HIS A 93 10.34 -3.54 -58.52
C HIS A 93 10.86 -4.90 -58.02
N ILE A 94 12.01 -4.93 -57.35
CA ILE A 94 12.65 -6.15 -56.84
C ILE A 94 12.19 -6.40 -55.40
N PRO A 95 11.79 -7.63 -55.02
CA PRO A 95 11.44 -7.98 -53.64
C PRO A 95 12.56 -7.68 -52.65
N LYS A 96 12.26 -6.94 -51.58
CA LYS A 96 13.23 -6.56 -50.54
C LYS A 96 12.95 -7.24 -49.20
N LYS A 97 14.02 -7.61 -48.51
CA LYS A 97 14.02 -8.17 -47.15
C LYS A 97 14.79 -7.20 -46.24
N PHE A 98 14.09 -6.28 -45.59
CA PHE A 98 14.67 -5.34 -44.64
C PHE A 98 15.02 -6.08 -43.36
N CYS A 99 16.31 -6.28 -43.11
CA CYS A 99 16.85 -6.90 -41.93
C CYS A 99 17.39 -5.81 -41.00
N PHE A 100 16.88 -5.75 -39.77
CA PHE A 100 17.37 -4.86 -38.73
C PHE A 100 18.22 -5.68 -37.75
N PRO A 101 19.54 -5.79 -37.98
CA PRO A 101 20.44 -6.53 -37.11
C PRO A 101 20.82 -5.74 -35.86
N ASN A 102 21.12 -6.45 -34.78
CA ASN A 102 21.62 -5.92 -33.51
C ASN A 102 20.64 -5.01 -32.74
N MET A 103 19.33 -5.21 -32.91
CA MET A 103 18.35 -4.43 -32.14
C MET A 103 18.62 -4.60 -30.63
N ASP A 104 18.66 -3.49 -29.90
CA ASP A 104 18.83 -3.45 -28.46
C ASP A 104 17.70 -4.21 -27.73
N ARG A 105 17.93 -4.59 -26.47
CA ARG A 105 17.00 -5.45 -25.68
C ARG A 105 15.58 -4.88 -25.52
N SER A 106 15.37 -3.60 -25.81
CA SER A 106 14.07 -2.92 -25.78
C SER A 106 14.05 -1.82 -26.84
N GLU A 107 13.56 -2.14 -28.03
CA GLU A 107 13.39 -1.16 -29.10
C GLU A 107 11.92 -0.86 -29.35
N THR A 108 11.61 0.44 -29.46
CA THR A 108 10.28 0.95 -29.79
C THR A 108 10.19 1.12 -31.31
N ILE A 109 9.27 0.42 -31.95
CA ILE A 109 8.98 0.55 -33.38
C ILE A 109 7.78 1.49 -33.53
N THR A 110 8.01 2.70 -34.04
CA THR A 110 6.95 3.67 -34.33
C THR A 110 6.41 3.50 -35.75
N GLU A 111 5.26 4.11 -36.06
CA GLU A 111 4.70 4.16 -37.43
C GLU A 111 5.75 4.58 -38.46
N SER A 112 6.50 5.65 -38.15
CA SER A 112 7.58 6.17 -39.01
C SER A 112 8.69 5.15 -39.27
N THR A 113 8.91 4.15 -38.41
CA THR A 113 9.96 3.14 -38.60
C THR A 113 9.64 2.21 -39.77
N LEU A 114 8.36 1.90 -40.01
CA LEU A 114 7.92 0.93 -41.03
C LEU A 114 6.91 1.49 -42.04
N SER A 115 6.54 2.77 -41.96
CA SER A 115 5.56 3.44 -42.83
C SER A 115 5.90 3.32 -44.33
N PHE A 116 7.19 3.24 -44.67
CA PHE A 116 7.65 3.06 -46.04
C PHE A 116 7.19 1.72 -46.66
N LEU A 117 6.86 0.71 -45.85
CA LEU A 117 6.31 -0.58 -46.32
C LEU A 117 4.83 -0.49 -46.70
N GLN A 118 4.12 0.57 -46.31
CA GLN A 118 2.68 0.70 -46.50
C GLN A 118 2.30 1.43 -47.79
N ASN A 119 3.19 2.28 -48.31
CA ASN A 119 2.79 3.41 -49.16
C ASN A 119 2.58 3.13 -50.65
N GLU A 120 2.66 1.87 -51.13
CA GLU A 120 2.33 1.61 -52.54
C GLU A 120 1.54 0.32 -52.74
N ARG A 121 0.48 0.41 -53.58
CA ARG A 121 -0.22 -0.73 -54.22
C ARG A 121 0.70 -1.69 -55.01
N ARG A 122 2.01 -1.43 -55.01
CA ARG A 122 3.08 -2.16 -55.71
C ARG A 122 4.05 -2.90 -54.76
N CYS A 123 3.96 -2.68 -53.45
CA CYS A 123 4.89 -3.20 -52.42
C CYS A 123 4.50 -4.56 -51.80
N ILE A 124 3.60 -5.33 -52.42
CA ILE A 124 3.09 -6.61 -51.88
C ILE A 124 4.23 -7.65 -51.65
N LYS A 125 5.42 -7.43 -52.23
CA LYS A 125 6.57 -8.34 -52.18
C LYS A 125 7.72 -7.90 -51.26
N ASP A 126 7.62 -6.77 -50.55
CA ASP A 126 8.65 -6.34 -49.61
C ASP A 126 8.34 -6.85 -48.19
N THR A 127 9.38 -7.20 -47.44
CA THR A 127 9.28 -7.89 -46.14
C THR A 127 10.29 -7.32 -45.15
N ALA A 128 9.94 -7.28 -43.87
CA ALA A 128 10.84 -6.86 -42.80
C ALA A 128 11.11 -8.04 -41.86
N PHE A 129 12.36 -8.14 -41.42
CA PHE A 129 12.91 -9.14 -40.53
C PHE A 129 13.75 -8.42 -39.47
N PHE A 130 13.62 -8.83 -38.22
CA PHE A 130 14.40 -8.28 -37.12
C PHE A 130 15.36 -9.35 -36.64
N GLN A 131 16.68 -9.09 -36.73
CA GLN A 131 17.73 -10.02 -36.34
C GLN A 131 18.39 -9.51 -35.06
N TYR A 132 18.24 -10.23 -33.96
CA TYR A 132 18.69 -9.76 -32.65
C TYR A 132 20.16 -10.12 -32.36
N ALA A 133 20.86 -9.27 -31.61
CA ALA A 133 22.33 -9.22 -31.50
C ALA A 133 23.02 -10.45 -30.88
N THR A 134 22.30 -11.44 -30.34
CA THR A 134 22.92 -12.52 -29.55
C THR A 134 22.38 -13.90 -29.86
N ASP A 135 23.30 -14.85 -30.10
CA ASP A 135 23.09 -16.31 -30.10
C ASP A 135 22.66 -16.85 -28.71
N ASP A 136 22.69 -16.01 -27.67
CA ASP A 136 22.07 -16.33 -26.39
C ASP A 136 20.54 -16.32 -26.54
N TYR A 137 19.99 -17.50 -26.77
CA TYR A 137 18.56 -17.84 -26.74
C TYR A 137 17.80 -17.36 -25.47
N GLN A 138 18.46 -16.74 -24.50
CA GLN A 138 17.91 -16.23 -23.24
C GLN A 138 17.70 -14.70 -23.20
N SER A 139 18.14 -13.95 -24.23
CA SER A 139 17.93 -12.50 -24.28
C SER A 139 16.50 -12.16 -24.73
N SER A 140 15.61 -11.75 -23.83
CA SER A 140 14.26 -11.32 -24.18
C SER A 140 14.29 -10.01 -24.99
N CYS A 141 13.88 -10.05 -26.26
CA CYS A 141 13.60 -8.83 -27.02
C CYS A 141 12.15 -8.38 -26.76
N THR A 142 11.98 -7.09 -26.46
CA THR A 142 10.67 -6.43 -26.37
C THR A 142 10.49 -5.53 -27.58
N LEU A 143 9.44 -5.78 -28.37
CA LEU A 143 8.98 -4.87 -29.40
C LEU A 143 7.80 -4.05 -28.86
N LYS A 144 7.85 -2.72 -29.02
CA LYS A 144 6.73 -1.83 -28.72
C LYS A 144 6.16 -1.24 -30.01
N PHE A 145 4.86 -1.40 -30.24
CA PHE A 145 4.10 -0.68 -31.26
C PHE A 145 3.20 0.36 -30.60
N GLU A 146 3.25 1.60 -31.07
CA GLU A 146 2.47 2.73 -30.56
C GLU A 146 1.74 3.40 -31.73
N ASP A 147 0.42 3.59 -31.60
CA ASP A 147 -0.49 4.16 -32.61
C ASP A 147 -0.60 3.41 -33.95
N TYR A 148 0.18 2.32 -34.13
CA TYR A 148 0.30 1.62 -35.39
C TYR A 148 0.43 0.09 -35.26
N TRP A 149 -0.47 -0.65 -35.91
CA TRP A 149 -0.38 -2.12 -36.02
C TRP A 149 0.24 -2.58 -37.33
N ASN A 150 1.30 -3.41 -37.27
CA ASN A 150 1.87 -4.05 -38.44
C ASN A 150 1.47 -5.55 -38.52
N PRO A 151 0.62 -5.94 -39.49
CA PRO A 151 0.18 -7.33 -39.62
C PRO A 151 1.31 -8.31 -39.96
N LEU A 152 2.49 -7.85 -40.36
CA LEU A 152 3.67 -8.70 -40.62
C LEU A 152 4.35 -9.21 -39.34
N ILE A 153 3.85 -8.86 -38.15
CA ILE A 153 4.44 -9.30 -36.87
C ILE A 153 4.45 -10.83 -36.69
N HIS A 154 3.52 -11.57 -37.31
CA HIS A 154 3.54 -13.05 -37.34
C HIS A 154 4.86 -13.62 -37.90
N ARG A 155 5.63 -12.83 -38.64
CA ARG A 155 6.95 -13.21 -39.16
C ARG A 155 8.07 -13.08 -38.13
N CYS A 156 7.77 -12.57 -36.93
CA CYS A 156 8.68 -12.49 -35.78
C CYS A 156 8.55 -13.72 -34.87
N SER A 157 8.71 -14.92 -35.44
CA SER A 157 8.43 -16.22 -34.75
C SER A 157 9.24 -16.48 -33.48
N GLN A 158 10.36 -15.77 -33.28
CA GLN A 158 11.23 -15.86 -32.10
C GLN A 158 10.93 -14.79 -31.02
N LEU A 159 9.91 -13.96 -31.23
CA LEU A 159 9.57 -12.88 -30.31
C LEU A 159 9.11 -13.45 -28.96
N ARG A 160 9.70 -12.98 -27.85
CA ARG A 160 9.35 -13.39 -26.48
C ARG A 160 8.55 -12.35 -25.71
N SER A 161 8.67 -11.07 -26.06
CA SER A 161 7.98 -9.97 -25.37
C SER A 161 7.42 -8.98 -26.39
N LEU A 162 6.13 -8.66 -26.28
CA LEU A 162 5.42 -7.73 -27.15
C LEU A 162 4.65 -6.71 -26.31
N ILE A 163 4.78 -5.43 -26.65
CA ILE A 163 3.98 -4.34 -26.11
C ILE A 163 3.21 -3.71 -27.27
N LEU A 164 1.89 -3.68 -27.16
CA LEU A 164 1.00 -2.96 -28.05
C LEU A 164 0.38 -1.81 -27.27
N GLN A 165 0.39 -0.61 -27.85
CA GLN A 165 -0.16 0.59 -27.24
C GLN A 165 -1.00 1.35 -28.25
N ASP A 166 -2.27 1.63 -27.91
CA ASP A 166 -3.20 2.45 -28.69
C ASP A 166 -3.42 1.90 -30.12
N VAL A 167 -3.45 0.57 -30.26
CA VAL A 167 -3.62 -0.12 -31.55
C VAL A 167 -4.84 -1.03 -31.61
N GLY A 168 -5.44 -1.09 -32.80
CA GLY A 168 -6.40 -2.14 -33.18
C GLY A 168 -5.70 -3.27 -33.92
N PHE A 169 -5.90 -4.53 -33.49
CA PHE A 169 -5.28 -5.69 -34.15
C PHE A 169 -6.26 -6.85 -34.37
N PHE A 170 -5.95 -7.72 -35.32
CA PHE A 170 -6.65 -8.99 -35.52
C PHE A 170 -5.94 -10.10 -34.71
N PRO A 171 -6.65 -10.87 -33.87
CA PRO A 171 -6.07 -11.97 -33.11
C PRO A 171 -5.26 -12.98 -33.92
N GLU A 172 -5.70 -13.28 -35.15
CA GLU A 172 -5.01 -14.19 -36.06
C GLU A 172 -3.56 -13.78 -36.36
N ALA A 173 -3.27 -12.48 -36.27
CA ALA A 173 -1.93 -11.95 -36.53
C ALA A 173 -1.00 -12.03 -35.29
N LEU A 174 -1.50 -12.51 -34.13
CA LEU A 174 -0.70 -12.85 -32.95
C LEU A 174 -0.19 -14.30 -32.96
N ASP A 175 -0.01 -14.92 -34.14
CA ASP A 175 0.65 -16.23 -34.28
C ASP A 175 2.15 -16.14 -33.92
N LEU A 176 2.45 -16.13 -32.62
CA LEU A 176 3.76 -15.91 -32.04
C LEU A 176 4.11 -17.06 -31.07
N PRO A 177 4.63 -18.20 -31.58
CA PRO A 177 4.76 -19.44 -30.81
C PRO A 177 5.81 -19.38 -29.69
N CYS A 178 6.67 -18.36 -29.67
CA CYS A 178 7.67 -18.13 -28.63
C CYS A 178 7.31 -17.02 -27.63
N LEU A 179 6.14 -16.40 -27.76
CA LEU A 179 5.77 -15.24 -26.94
C LEU A 179 5.52 -15.65 -25.49
N GLU A 180 6.28 -15.06 -24.57
CA GLU A 180 6.20 -15.29 -23.13
C GLU A 180 5.50 -14.15 -22.39
N LYS A 181 5.61 -12.92 -22.91
CA LYS A 181 5.08 -11.69 -22.32
C LYS A 181 4.31 -10.89 -23.36
N LEU A 182 3.08 -10.52 -23.02
CA LEU A 182 2.25 -9.62 -23.82
C LEU A 182 1.75 -8.48 -22.93
N ASN A 183 1.97 -7.25 -23.37
CA ASN A 183 1.40 -6.06 -22.74
C ASN A 183 0.52 -5.33 -23.76
N LEU A 184 -0.71 -5.04 -23.38
CA LEU A 184 -1.71 -4.37 -24.22
C LEU A 184 -2.17 -3.13 -23.47
N ILE A 185 -1.94 -1.95 -24.04
CA ILE A 185 -2.28 -0.67 -23.41
C ILE A 185 -3.24 0.07 -24.36
N GLY A 186 -4.47 0.36 -23.95
CA GLY A 186 -5.42 1.07 -24.81
C GLY A 186 -5.73 0.38 -26.14
N CYS A 187 -5.59 -0.95 -26.21
CA CYS A 187 -5.72 -1.72 -27.44
C CYS A 187 -7.15 -2.23 -27.67
N SER A 188 -7.52 -2.47 -28.92
CA SER A 188 -8.79 -3.12 -29.27
C SER A 188 -8.59 -4.33 -30.16
N SER A 189 -9.32 -5.41 -29.88
CA SER A 189 -9.40 -6.54 -30.80
C SER A 189 -10.43 -6.23 -31.89
N LEU A 190 -10.01 -6.28 -33.15
CA LEU A 190 -10.88 -6.09 -34.31
C LEU A 190 -11.79 -7.31 -34.58
N ASP A 191 -11.47 -8.46 -33.96
CA ASP A 191 -12.32 -9.65 -33.91
C ASP A 191 -12.41 -10.17 -32.48
N THR A 192 -13.60 -10.13 -31.90
CA THR A 192 -13.88 -10.51 -30.51
C THR A 192 -14.26 -11.98 -30.34
N SER A 193 -14.42 -12.70 -31.46
CA SER A 193 -14.87 -14.09 -31.50
C SER A 193 -13.73 -15.11 -31.51
N THR A 194 -12.56 -14.71 -32.03
CA THR A 194 -11.39 -15.59 -32.16
C THR A 194 -10.56 -15.60 -30.87
N ARG A 195 -10.31 -16.81 -30.36
CA ARG A 195 -9.42 -17.03 -29.22
C ARG A 195 -7.96 -16.91 -29.64
N TRP A 196 -7.12 -16.42 -28.75
CA TRP A 196 -5.69 -16.27 -29.00
C TRP A 196 -4.97 -17.60 -28.80
N ASP A 197 -4.12 -17.98 -29.76
CA ASP A 197 -3.24 -19.14 -29.64
C ASP A 197 -1.83 -18.68 -29.26
N LEU A 198 -1.55 -18.65 -27.96
CA LEU A 198 -0.28 -18.17 -27.40
C LEU A 198 0.28 -19.21 -26.40
N PRO A 199 0.85 -20.33 -26.89
CA PRO A 199 1.12 -21.52 -26.08
C PRO A 199 2.21 -21.34 -25.01
N LYS A 200 3.09 -20.35 -25.15
CA LYS A 200 4.17 -20.06 -24.19
C LYS A 200 3.92 -18.82 -23.32
N LEU A 201 2.73 -18.22 -23.42
CA LEU A 201 2.43 -16.99 -22.70
C LEU A 201 2.39 -17.24 -21.19
N THR A 202 3.30 -16.61 -20.46
CA THR A 202 3.39 -16.70 -18.99
C THR A 202 2.98 -15.42 -18.30
N THR A 203 3.08 -14.28 -18.97
CA THR A 203 2.75 -12.96 -18.43
C THR A 203 1.83 -12.22 -19.39
N LEU A 204 0.66 -11.83 -18.91
CA LEU A 204 -0.25 -10.96 -19.63
C LEU A 204 -0.56 -9.73 -18.79
N VAL A 205 -0.34 -8.56 -19.40
CA VAL A 205 -0.72 -7.27 -18.86
C VAL A 205 -1.67 -6.60 -19.84
N VAL A 206 -2.83 -6.18 -19.36
CA VAL A 206 -3.80 -5.41 -20.12
C VAL A 206 -4.12 -4.16 -19.31
N GLU A 207 -3.90 -3.00 -19.90
CA GLU A 207 -4.15 -1.70 -19.30
C GLU A 207 -5.14 -0.90 -20.16
N GLU A 208 -6.06 -0.20 -19.50
CA GLU A 208 -7.10 0.63 -20.10
C GLU A 208 -8.17 -0.15 -20.90
N THR A 209 -8.77 0.48 -21.90
CA THR A 209 -9.92 -0.09 -22.62
C THR A 209 -9.46 -1.25 -23.50
N PHE A 210 -10.00 -2.45 -23.25
CA PHE A 210 -9.82 -3.62 -24.10
C PHE A 210 -11.15 -4.38 -24.22
N ASP A 211 -11.89 -4.09 -25.27
CA ASP A 211 -13.15 -4.76 -25.57
C ASP A 211 -12.87 -6.26 -25.74
N SER A 212 -13.57 -7.12 -24.99
CA SER A 212 -13.58 -8.60 -25.13
C SER A 212 -12.40 -9.43 -24.58
N ILE A 213 -11.62 -8.91 -23.62
CA ILE A 213 -10.54 -9.71 -23.00
C ILE A 213 -11.03 -11.05 -22.39
N ASN A 214 -12.29 -11.10 -21.95
CA ASN A 214 -12.91 -12.32 -21.40
C ASN A 214 -13.04 -13.46 -22.42
N SER A 215 -13.38 -13.16 -23.67
CA SER A 215 -13.56 -14.17 -24.73
C SER A 215 -12.27 -14.47 -25.48
N SER A 216 -11.28 -13.58 -25.38
CA SER A 216 -10.02 -13.65 -26.10
C SER A 216 -9.09 -14.76 -25.60
N ILE A 217 -9.18 -15.13 -24.32
CA ILE A 217 -8.24 -16.06 -23.68
C ILE A 217 -8.99 -17.25 -23.09
N ASP A 218 -8.44 -18.44 -23.33
CA ASP A 218 -8.86 -19.64 -22.63
C ASP A 218 -8.08 -19.77 -21.30
N TYR A 219 -8.64 -19.24 -20.22
CA TYR A 219 -8.02 -19.26 -18.90
C TYR A 219 -7.84 -20.67 -18.32
N GLU A 220 -8.50 -21.68 -18.86
CA GLU A 220 -8.37 -23.07 -18.41
C GLU A 220 -7.10 -23.71 -18.98
N THR A 221 -6.82 -23.47 -20.26
CA THR A 221 -5.71 -24.14 -20.98
C THR A 221 -4.44 -23.31 -21.06
N THR A 222 -4.51 -21.99 -20.88
CA THR A 222 -3.34 -21.12 -21.02
C THR A 222 -2.45 -21.18 -19.76
N MET A 223 -1.13 -21.26 -19.98
CA MET A 223 -0.11 -21.36 -18.91
C MET A 223 0.28 -20.01 -18.29
N ILE A 224 -0.66 -19.05 -18.25
CA ILE A 224 -0.42 -17.72 -17.70
C ILE A 224 -0.10 -17.85 -16.21
N THR A 225 1.05 -17.33 -15.79
CA THR A 225 1.46 -17.32 -14.37
C THR A 225 1.14 -15.99 -13.70
N THR A 226 1.22 -14.89 -14.46
CA THR A 226 0.95 -13.53 -14.00
C THR A 226 -0.09 -12.89 -14.91
N LEU A 227 -1.26 -12.57 -14.35
CA LEU A 227 -2.33 -11.87 -15.04
C LEU A 227 -2.56 -10.52 -14.36
N ARG A 228 -2.40 -9.44 -15.12
CA ARG A 228 -2.70 -8.08 -14.67
C ARG A 228 -3.69 -7.42 -15.63
N LEU A 229 -4.86 -7.08 -15.12
CA LEU A 229 -5.89 -6.31 -15.81
C LEU A 229 -6.03 -4.99 -15.04
N HIS A 230 -5.75 -3.85 -15.67
CA HIS A 230 -5.66 -2.57 -14.98
C HIS A 230 -6.44 -1.47 -15.71
N LEU A 231 -7.26 -0.71 -14.99
CA LEU A 231 -8.12 0.34 -15.54
C LEU A 231 -9.07 -0.14 -16.65
N ILE A 232 -9.51 -1.41 -16.56
CA ILE A 232 -10.47 -1.97 -17.52
C ILE A 232 -11.85 -1.39 -17.25
N ARG A 233 -12.54 -0.94 -18.30
CA ARG A 233 -13.88 -0.34 -18.21
C ARG A 233 -15.04 -1.30 -18.48
N ASP A 234 -14.71 -2.54 -18.85
CA ASP A 234 -15.67 -3.60 -19.13
C ASP A 234 -15.92 -4.49 -17.92
N ASP A 235 -17.13 -5.06 -17.89
CA ASP A 235 -17.47 -6.11 -16.95
C ASP A 235 -16.62 -7.37 -17.20
N ILE A 236 -16.07 -7.94 -16.13
CA ILE A 236 -15.35 -9.21 -16.16
C ILE A 236 -16.23 -10.29 -15.57
N HIS A 237 -16.53 -11.32 -16.37
CA HIS A 237 -17.25 -12.50 -15.93
C HIS A 237 -16.46 -13.77 -16.21
N TRP A 238 -15.95 -14.39 -15.15
CA TRP A 238 -15.23 -15.66 -15.16
C TRP A 238 -16.11 -16.74 -14.57
N PHE A 239 -16.29 -17.81 -15.34
CA PHE A 239 -17.23 -18.87 -15.01
C PHE A 239 -16.67 -20.24 -15.38
N GLY A 240 -16.69 -21.17 -14.42
CA GLY A 240 -16.65 -22.60 -14.71
C GLY A 240 -15.31 -23.17 -15.14
N PHE A 241 -14.18 -22.56 -14.77
CA PHE A 241 -12.85 -23.07 -15.15
C PHE A 241 -11.95 -23.40 -13.96
N HIS A 242 -10.95 -24.25 -14.22
CA HIS A 242 -9.91 -24.61 -13.26
C HIS A 242 -8.56 -24.17 -13.81
N ASN A 243 -7.86 -23.30 -13.09
CA ASN A 243 -6.56 -22.80 -13.49
C ASN A 243 -5.51 -23.18 -12.43
N ASP A 244 -4.45 -23.86 -12.87
CA ASP A 244 -3.33 -24.30 -12.05
C ASP A 244 -2.05 -23.49 -12.28
N SER A 245 -2.04 -22.60 -13.28
CA SER A 245 -0.87 -21.85 -13.72
C SER A 245 -0.76 -20.47 -13.04
N ILE A 246 -1.86 -19.75 -12.87
CA ILE A 246 -1.89 -18.38 -12.35
C ILE A 246 -1.47 -18.39 -10.88
N ASN A 247 -0.34 -17.76 -10.61
CA ASN A 247 0.21 -17.58 -9.28
C ASN A 247 0.00 -16.15 -8.73
N SER A 248 -0.21 -15.18 -9.62
CA SER A 248 -0.35 -13.77 -9.30
C SER A 248 -1.47 -13.16 -10.15
N LEU A 249 -2.52 -12.71 -9.50
CA LEU A 249 -3.70 -12.11 -10.12
C LEU A 249 -3.88 -10.67 -9.63
N SER A 250 -3.95 -9.73 -10.56
CA SER A 250 -4.27 -8.34 -10.26
C SER A 250 -5.34 -7.87 -11.24
N VAL A 251 -6.51 -7.48 -10.73
CA VAL A 251 -7.63 -6.96 -11.52
C VAL A 251 -7.99 -5.59 -10.95
N THR A 252 -8.06 -4.57 -11.79
CA THR A 252 -8.52 -3.22 -11.43
C THR A 252 -9.47 -2.76 -12.52
N LEU A 253 -10.76 -2.69 -12.20
CA LEU A 253 -11.80 -2.18 -13.08
C LEU A 253 -12.17 -0.75 -12.68
N GLU A 254 -12.39 0.11 -13.66
CA GLU A 254 -12.77 1.51 -13.50
C GLU A 254 -14.23 1.78 -13.86
N GLY A 255 -14.73 2.95 -13.48
CA GLY A 255 -16.10 3.35 -13.76
C GLY A 255 -17.11 2.49 -13.01
N SER A 256 -18.12 1.97 -13.72
CA SER A 256 -19.17 1.09 -13.17
C SER A 256 -18.95 -0.40 -13.48
N ALA A 257 -17.77 -0.75 -13.99
CA ALA A 257 -17.43 -2.11 -14.40
C ALA A 257 -17.42 -3.08 -13.23
N SER A 258 -18.09 -4.21 -13.37
CA SER A 258 -18.29 -5.22 -12.33
C SER A 258 -17.40 -6.43 -12.55
N LEU A 259 -16.91 -7.02 -11.45
CA LEU A 259 -16.14 -8.27 -11.46
C LEU A 259 -16.98 -9.41 -10.90
N LYS A 260 -17.17 -10.46 -11.68
CA LYS A 260 -17.92 -11.65 -11.30
C LYS A 260 -17.09 -12.91 -11.56
N ILE A 261 -16.79 -13.66 -10.51
CA ILE A 261 -16.06 -14.92 -10.58
C ILE A 261 -16.94 -16.01 -9.95
N GLU A 262 -17.29 -17.02 -10.74
CA GLU A 262 -18.19 -18.09 -10.33
C GLU A 262 -17.64 -19.47 -10.72
N ASP A 263 -17.85 -20.47 -9.86
CA ASP A 263 -17.52 -21.87 -10.18
C ASP A 263 -16.07 -22.05 -10.68
N THR A 264 -15.15 -21.29 -10.10
CA THR A 264 -13.77 -21.16 -10.60
C THR A 264 -12.78 -21.59 -9.52
N SER A 265 -11.73 -22.31 -9.93
CA SER A 265 -10.67 -22.74 -9.00
C SER A 265 -9.30 -22.24 -9.45
N PHE A 266 -8.58 -21.57 -8.55
CA PHE A 266 -7.19 -21.20 -8.73
C PHE A 266 -6.28 -21.98 -7.77
N LEU A 267 -5.62 -23.01 -8.28
CA LEU A 267 -4.88 -23.96 -7.45
C LEU A 267 -3.53 -23.42 -6.98
N SER A 268 -2.86 -22.61 -7.81
CA SER A 268 -1.50 -22.09 -7.55
C SER A 268 -1.46 -20.62 -7.15
N LEU A 269 -2.62 -19.96 -7.04
CA LEU A 269 -2.70 -18.52 -6.77
C LEU A 269 -2.15 -18.20 -5.37
N LYS A 270 -1.11 -17.38 -5.31
CA LYS A 270 -0.46 -16.96 -4.05
C LYS A 270 -0.84 -15.55 -3.62
N ARG A 271 -1.17 -14.70 -4.58
CA ARG A 271 -1.53 -13.29 -4.36
C ARG A 271 -2.67 -12.90 -5.28
N ALA A 272 -3.69 -12.25 -4.71
CA ALA A 272 -4.81 -11.71 -5.44
C ALA A 272 -5.06 -10.26 -5.00
N PHE A 273 -5.10 -9.35 -5.96
CA PHE A 273 -5.59 -8.00 -5.79
C PHE A 273 -6.79 -7.81 -6.72
N LEU A 274 -7.98 -7.60 -6.16
CA LEU A 274 -9.21 -7.42 -6.93
C LEU A 274 -9.79 -6.05 -6.62
N SER A 275 -9.83 -5.17 -7.62
CA SER A 275 -10.39 -3.83 -7.54
C SER A 275 -11.50 -3.64 -8.58
N SER A 276 -12.68 -3.19 -8.17
CA SER A 276 -13.84 -3.02 -9.07
C SER A 276 -14.57 -1.71 -8.81
N GLY A 277 -14.85 -0.95 -9.88
CA GLY A 277 -15.68 0.26 -9.83
C GLY A 277 -17.17 -0.01 -9.67
N GLY A 278 -17.65 -1.16 -10.16
CA GLY A 278 -19.00 -1.70 -9.96
C GLY A 278 -19.05 -2.76 -8.86
N ALA A 279 -19.99 -3.69 -8.99
CA ALA A 279 -20.18 -4.79 -8.04
C ALA A 279 -19.06 -5.85 -8.16
N LEU A 280 -18.68 -6.46 -7.03
CA LEU A 280 -17.75 -7.59 -7.00
C LEU A 280 -18.45 -8.83 -6.43
N THR A 281 -18.49 -9.91 -7.20
CA THR A 281 -19.12 -11.17 -6.81
C THR A 281 -18.14 -12.33 -6.93
N LEU A 282 -17.96 -13.06 -5.83
CA LEU A 282 -17.26 -14.34 -5.77
C LEU A 282 -18.27 -15.42 -5.34
N HIS A 283 -18.53 -16.40 -6.21
CA HIS A 283 -19.45 -17.50 -5.90
C HIS A 283 -18.83 -18.86 -6.18
N ARG A 284 -18.70 -19.72 -5.16
CA ARG A 284 -18.11 -21.07 -5.30
C ARG A 284 -16.71 -21.02 -5.93
N VAL A 285 -15.83 -20.24 -5.29
CA VAL A 285 -14.45 -20.02 -5.75
C VAL A 285 -13.47 -20.73 -4.82
N SER A 286 -12.53 -21.49 -5.36
CA SER A 286 -11.45 -22.12 -4.57
C SER A 286 -10.11 -21.45 -4.83
N LEU A 287 -9.43 -21.04 -3.76
CA LEU A 287 -8.17 -20.30 -3.72
C LEU A 287 -7.16 -21.05 -2.84
N SER A 288 -6.86 -22.31 -3.19
CA SER A 288 -6.23 -23.29 -2.29
C SER A 288 -4.84 -22.88 -1.76
N SER A 289 -4.04 -22.20 -2.59
CA SER A 289 -2.66 -21.77 -2.25
C SER A 289 -2.55 -20.32 -1.79
N LEU A 290 -3.67 -19.59 -1.73
CA LEU A 290 -3.67 -18.14 -1.53
C LEU A 290 -3.29 -17.80 -0.10
N THR A 291 -2.27 -16.97 0.08
CA THR A 291 -1.85 -16.55 1.43
C THR A 291 -2.47 -15.23 1.85
N ASN A 292 -2.54 -14.27 0.94
CA ASN A 292 -3.05 -12.93 1.21
C ASN A 292 -4.03 -12.50 0.10
N VAL A 293 -5.16 -11.92 0.51
CA VAL A 293 -6.17 -11.38 -0.41
C VAL A 293 -6.43 -9.93 -0.08
N GLU A 294 -6.33 -9.07 -1.09
CA GLU A 294 -6.78 -7.69 -1.00
C GLU A 294 -7.89 -7.45 -2.01
N ILE A 295 -9.03 -6.99 -1.51
CA ILE A 295 -10.21 -6.67 -2.30
C ILE A 295 -10.57 -5.21 -2.03
N LYS A 296 -10.64 -4.41 -3.09
CA LYS A 296 -11.05 -3.02 -3.07
C LYS A 296 -12.25 -2.84 -4.00
N LEU A 297 -13.26 -2.10 -3.61
CA LEU A 297 -14.43 -1.92 -4.47
C LEU A 297 -15.15 -0.62 -4.17
N SER A 298 -15.92 -0.17 -5.16
CA SER A 298 -16.68 1.07 -5.07
C SER A 298 -18.17 0.85 -4.79
N GLU A 299 -18.79 -0.28 -5.15
CA GLU A 299 -20.24 -0.48 -4.91
C GLU A 299 -20.57 -1.48 -3.80
N CYS A 300 -20.70 -2.77 -4.14
CA CYS A 300 -21.06 -3.82 -3.19
C CYS A 300 -20.27 -5.10 -3.44
N ILE A 301 -20.06 -5.86 -2.36
CA ILE A 301 -19.37 -7.14 -2.38
C ILE A 301 -20.31 -8.28 -2.00
N SER A 302 -20.30 -9.33 -2.82
CA SER A 302 -20.99 -10.59 -2.54
C SER A 302 -19.99 -11.74 -2.60
N ILE A 303 -19.59 -12.27 -1.45
CA ILE A 303 -18.74 -13.46 -1.36
C ILE A 303 -19.61 -14.60 -0.83
N SER A 304 -19.69 -15.69 -1.58
CA SER A 304 -20.44 -16.89 -1.19
C SER A 304 -19.71 -18.17 -1.60
N GLY A 305 -19.48 -19.08 -0.64
CA GLY A 305 -18.81 -20.36 -0.94
C GLY A 305 -17.35 -20.19 -1.35
N LEU A 306 -16.60 -19.33 -0.67
CA LEU A 306 -15.18 -19.11 -0.92
C LEU A 306 -14.35 -20.08 -0.09
N ASP A 307 -13.56 -20.94 -0.74
CA ASP A 307 -12.64 -21.89 -0.10
C ASP A 307 -11.20 -21.36 -0.19
N ALA A 308 -10.62 -20.94 0.93
CA ALA A 308 -9.29 -20.32 1.02
C ALA A 308 -8.46 -20.91 2.18
N PRO A 309 -8.10 -22.21 2.14
CA PRO A 309 -7.54 -22.97 3.26
C PRO A 309 -6.14 -22.52 3.71
N SER A 310 -5.42 -21.80 2.85
CA SER A 310 -4.08 -21.28 3.12
C SER A 310 -4.06 -19.80 3.48
N CYS A 311 -5.20 -19.10 3.41
CA CYS A 311 -5.28 -17.66 3.60
C CYS A 311 -4.97 -17.28 5.04
N ARG A 312 -4.12 -16.27 5.22
CA ARG A 312 -3.67 -15.74 6.52
C ARG A 312 -4.17 -14.32 6.77
N ALA A 313 -4.34 -13.53 5.71
CA ALA A 313 -4.80 -12.15 5.77
C ALA A 313 -5.84 -11.86 4.67
N LEU A 314 -6.96 -11.27 5.08
CA LEU A 314 -8.04 -10.82 4.19
C LEU A 314 -8.28 -9.33 4.45
N SER A 315 -8.10 -8.50 3.43
CA SER A 315 -8.45 -7.08 3.47
C SER A 315 -9.53 -6.78 2.46
N VAL A 316 -10.65 -6.20 2.93
CA VAL A 316 -11.78 -5.80 2.09
C VAL A 316 -12.12 -4.34 2.38
N SER A 317 -12.12 -3.52 1.34
CA SER A 317 -12.54 -2.12 1.43
C SER A 317 -13.61 -1.82 0.39
N SER A 318 -14.77 -1.35 0.85
CA SER A 318 -15.87 -0.86 0.02
C SER A 318 -16.02 0.65 0.17
N SER A 319 -16.41 1.36 -0.88
CA SER A 319 -16.90 2.72 -0.72
C SER A 319 -18.33 2.63 -0.22
N ALA A 320 -18.62 3.28 0.92
CA ALA A 320 -19.89 3.20 1.64
C ALA A 320 -21.09 3.51 0.74
N SER A 321 -21.58 2.49 0.03
CA SER A 321 -22.71 2.59 -0.89
C SER A 321 -24.01 2.28 -0.17
N SER A 322 -25.15 2.64 -0.77
CA SER A 322 -26.46 2.25 -0.25
C SER A 322 -26.73 0.74 -0.42
N LYS A 323 -25.97 0.05 -1.26
CA LYS A 323 -26.10 -1.38 -1.52
C LYS A 323 -25.48 -2.16 -0.37
N ARG A 324 -26.00 -3.38 -0.17
CA ARG A 324 -25.64 -4.22 0.98
C ARG A 324 -24.68 -5.33 0.57
N ASP A 325 -23.69 -5.57 1.43
CA ASP A 325 -22.66 -6.57 1.28
C ASP A 325 -23.10 -7.93 1.86
N HIS A 326 -22.63 -9.03 1.26
CA HIS A 326 -23.00 -10.39 1.64
C HIS A 326 -21.76 -11.28 1.80
N PHE A 327 -21.53 -11.82 2.99
CA PHE A 327 -20.42 -12.75 3.29
C PHE A 327 -20.97 -14.08 3.79
N CYS A 328 -21.02 -15.08 2.92
CA CYS A 328 -21.61 -16.38 3.23
C CYS A 328 -20.66 -17.55 2.96
N PHE A 329 -20.59 -18.52 3.86
CA PHE A 329 -19.91 -19.79 3.61
C PHE A 329 -18.45 -19.62 3.14
N ILE A 330 -17.70 -18.72 3.78
CA ILE A 330 -16.27 -18.56 3.55
C ILE A 330 -15.51 -19.52 4.46
N ASP A 331 -14.72 -20.42 3.90
CA ASP A 331 -13.84 -21.32 4.64
C ASP A 331 -12.39 -20.86 4.56
N ALA A 332 -11.86 -20.30 5.65
CA ALA A 332 -10.48 -19.83 5.73
C ALA A 332 -9.84 -20.21 7.09
N PRO A 333 -9.56 -21.51 7.33
CA PRO A 333 -9.14 -22.04 8.63
C PRO A 333 -7.85 -21.44 9.19
N LYS A 334 -6.96 -20.92 8.33
CA LYS A 334 -5.67 -20.31 8.74
C LYS A 334 -5.71 -18.78 8.82
N LEU A 335 -6.87 -18.17 8.56
CA LEU A 335 -7.01 -16.71 8.57
C LEU A 335 -6.76 -16.20 9.98
N SER A 336 -5.76 -15.34 10.15
CA SER A 336 -5.37 -14.80 11.46
C SER A 336 -5.68 -13.31 11.61
N ASN A 337 -5.68 -12.57 10.50
CA ASN A 337 -5.92 -11.13 10.48
C ASN A 337 -6.96 -10.77 9.42
N MET A 338 -7.96 -9.96 9.80
CA MET A 338 -9.00 -9.49 8.90
C MET A 338 -9.15 -7.97 8.99
N ARG A 339 -9.18 -7.31 7.83
CA ARG A 339 -9.40 -5.87 7.71
C ARG A 339 -10.66 -5.61 6.88
N LEU A 340 -11.64 -4.93 7.46
CA LEU A 340 -12.88 -4.53 6.77
C LEU A 340 -13.02 -3.01 6.85
N SER A 341 -13.29 -2.35 5.73
CA SER A 341 -13.44 -0.90 5.64
C SER A 341 -14.61 -0.49 4.75
N GLY A 342 -15.49 0.38 5.23
CA GLY A 342 -16.63 0.92 4.47
C GLY A 342 -17.67 -0.11 4.04
N CYS A 343 -17.67 -1.30 4.64
CA CYS A 343 -18.60 -2.38 4.32
C CYS A 343 -19.95 -2.21 5.03
N HIS A 344 -21.03 -2.58 4.36
CA HIS A 344 -22.40 -2.50 4.87
C HIS A 344 -23.13 -3.83 4.72
N PHE A 345 -22.96 -4.71 5.69
CA PHE A 345 -23.45 -6.08 5.57
C PHE A 345 -24.96 -6.19 5.78
N SER A 346 -25.65 -6.84 4.84
CA SER A 346 -27.02 -7.37 5.04
C SER A 346 -27.02 -8.79 5.58
N LEU A 347 -25.97 -9.56 5.30
CA LEU A 347 -25.87 -10.97 5.67
C LEU A 347 -24.41 -11.37 5.89
N ILE A 348 -24.14 -11.97 7.04
CA ILE A 348 -22.87 -12.63 7.35
C ILE A 348 -23.22 -13.99 7.94
N MET A 349 -22.90 -15.11 7.30
CA MET A 349 -23.36 -16.42 7.80
C MET A 349 -22.46 -17.57 7.35
N GLY A 350 -22.29 -18.57 8.23
CA GLY A 350 -21.65 -19.85 7.86
C GLY A 350 -20.16 -19.73 7.54
N ASN A 351 -19.50 -18.67 8.02
CA ASN A 351 -18.07 -18.44 7.80
C ASN A 351 -17.24 -19.18 8.85
N ASN A 352 -16.13 -19.80 8.43
CA ASN A 352 -15.27 -20.62 9.27
C ASN A 352 -13.86 -20.02 9.39
N PHE A 353 -13.60 -19.30 10.49
CA PHE A 353 -12.33 -18.62 10.78
C PHE A 353 -11.72 -18.99 12.14
N PRO A 354 -11.45 -20.29 12.42
CA PRO A 354 -11.01 -20.75 13.74
C PRO A 354 -9.67 -20.17 14.22
N SER A 355 -8.82 -19.70 13.30
CA SER A 355 -7.51 -19.09 13.66
C SER A 355 -7.55 -17.56 13.75
N LEU A 356 -8.72 -16.93 13.60
CA LEU A 356 -8.84 -15.47 13.54
C LEU A 356 -8.53 -14.86 14.90
N LYS A 357 -7.50 -14.02 14.97
CA LYS A 357 -7.02 -13.40 16.22
C LYS A 357 -7.21 -11.90 16.24
N GLU A 358 -7.02 -11.25 15.09
CA GLU A 358 -7.01 -9.79 14.97
C GLU A 358 -8.01 -9.33 13.92
N VAL A 359 -8.85 -8.37 14.29
CA VAL A 359 -9.85 -7.78 13.39
C VAL A 359 -9.76 -6.25 13.45
N TYR A 360 -9.72 -5.64 12.27
CA TYR A 360 -9.80 -4.19 12.10
C TYR A 360 -11.06 -3.82 11.32
N LEU A 361 -11.91 -2.98 11.91
CA LEU A 361 -13.17 -2.52 11.33
C LEU A 361 -13.12 -1.00 11.16
N CYS A 362 -13.37 -0.47 9.96
CA CYS A 362 -13.46 0.98 9.73
C CYS A 362 -14.78 1.31 9.01
N SER A 363 -15.67 2.08 9.62
CA SER A 363 -16.99 2.41 9.03
C SER A 363 -17.74 1.16 8.54
N VAL A 364 -17.72 0.10 9.34
CA VAL A 364 -18.37 -1.17 9.03
C VAL A 364 -19.69 -1.26 9.76
N MET A 365 -20.77 -1.40 9.00
CA MET A 365 -22.13 -1.59 9.48
C MET A 365 -22.54 -3.06 9.32
N GLY A 366 -23.01 -3.67 10.41
CA GLY A 366 -23.40 -5.07 10.44
C GLY A 366 -24.91 -5.28 10.21
N PRO A 367 -25.35 -6.53 9.98
CA PRO A 367 -26.76 -6.88 9.98
C PRO A 367 -27.32 -6.85 11.42
N ASN A 368 -28.62 -6.61 11.59
CA ASN A 368 -29.24 -6.54 12.92
C ASN A 368 -29.41 -7.91 13.62
N ASP A 369 -28.90 -9.01 13.05
CA ASP A 369 -29.08 -10.38 13.56
C ASP A 369 -27.80 -10.86 14.28
N GLU A 370 -27.91 -11.19 15.57
CA GLU A 370 -26.78 -11.63 16.40
C GLU A 370 -26.06 -12.87 15.88
N ARG A 371 -26.76 -13.77 15.16
CA ARG A 371 -26.16 -14.98 14.57
C ARG A 371 -25.15 -14.66 13.48
N CYS A 372 -25.17 -13.45 12.96
CA CYS A 372 -24.25 -13.02 11.92
C CYS A 372 -22.83 -12.71 12.45
N TYR A 373 -22.65 -12.71 13.77
CA TYR A 373 -21.41 -12.27 14.41
C TYR A 373 -20.58 -13.41 15.01
N ASP A 374 -20.98 -14.68 14.81
CA ASP A 374 -20.32 -15.86 15.42
C ASP A 374 -18.83 -15.99 15.08
N PHE A 375 -18.39 -15.43 13.95
CA PHE A 375 -16.99 -15.50 13.53
C PHE A 375 -16.03 -14.68 14.40
N LEU A 376 -16.56 -13.77 15.23
CA LEU A 376 -15.77 -12.92 16.13
C LEU A 376 -15.52 -13.55 17.51
N GLN A 377 -16.15 -14.70 17.82
CA GLN A 377 -16.09 -15.31 19.15
C GLN A 377 -14.65 -15.65 19.59
N GLY A 378 -13.77 -16.01 18.65
CA GLY A 378 -12.37 -16.38 18.90
C GLY A 378 -11.37 -15.22 18.89
N VAL A 379 -11.81 -14.00 18.57
CA VAL A 379 -10.93 -12.84 18.35
C VAL A 379 -10.37 -12.31 19.68
N ALA A 380 -9.06 -12.10 19.71
CA ALA A 380 -8.33 -11.56 20.86
C ALA A 380 -8.04 -10.06 20.72
N GLY A 381 -7.86 -9.54 19.51
CA GLY A 381 -7.60 -8.13 19.24
C GLY A 381 -8.64 -7.51 18.30
N LEU A 382 -9.34 -6.48 18.76
CA LEU A 382 -10.30 -5.72 17.96
C LEU A 382 -9.92 -4.26 17.91
N LYS A 383 -9.74 -3.72 16.71
CA LYS A 383 -9.59 -2.29 16.47
C LYS A 383 -10.74 -1.80 15.60
N MET A 384 -11.42 -0.75 16.02
CA MET A 384 -12.57 -0.23 15.31
C MET A 384 -12.53 1.29 15.15
N MET A 385 -12.91 1.75 13.97
CA MET A 385 -13.21 3.14 13.64
C MET A 385 -14.66 3.21 13.16
N SER A 386 -15.59 2.82 14.01
CA SER A 386 -17.02 2.70 13.70
C SER A 386 -17.84 2.91 14.97
N SER A 387 -19.07 3.39 14.81
CA SER A 387 -20.02 3.57 15.91
C SER A 387 -20.80 2.30 16.26
N ASP A 388 -20.67 1.22 15.48
CA ASP A 388 -21.42 -0.01 15.70
C ASP A 388 -20.82 -0.89 16.82
N PRO A 389 -21.65 -1.54 17.66
CA PRO A 389 -21.20 -2.19 18.90
C PRO A 389 -20.59 -3.59 18.68
N TRP A 390 -19.59 -3.69 17.80
CA TRP A 390 -18.94 -4.96 17.43
C TRP A 390 -18.26 -5.68 18.61
N TRP A 391 -17.91 -4.95 19.68
CA TRP A 391 -17.33 -5.53 20.90
C TRP A 391 -18.26 -6.50 21.63
N LYS A 392 -19.59 -6.40 21.42
CA LYS A 392 -20.58 -7.30 22.03
C LYS A 392 -20.44 -8.75 21.54
N TYR A 393 -19.73 -8.95 20.42
CA TYR A 393 -19.56 -10.26 19.79
C TYR A 393 -18.15 -10.83 19.96
N THR A 394 -17.29 -10.17 20.75
CA THR A 394 -15.91 -10.59 21.03
C THR A 394 -15.71 -10.90 22.52
N PRO A 395 -16.32 -11.96 23.07
CA PRO A 395 -16.26 -12.27 24.50
C PRO A 395 -14.85 -12.64 25.00
N ASN A 396 -13.94 -13.03 24.09
CA ASN A 396 -12.57 -13.44 24.41
C ASN A 396 -11.52 -12.35 24.17
N ILE A 397 -11.94 -11.11 23.94
CA ILE A 397 -11.05 -10.00 23.62
C ILE A 397 -10.04 -9.72 24.75
N GLU A 398 -8.78 -9.52 24.36
CA GLU A 398 -7.66 -9.15 25.22
C GLU A 398 -7.21 -7.70 24.94
N TYR A 399 -7.34 -7.23 23.70
CA TYR A 399 -7.02 -5.88 23.24
C TYR A 399 -8.22 -5.24 22.51
N LEU A 400 -8.67 -4.09 22.99
CA LEU A 400 -9.77 -3.31 22.40
C LEU A 400 -9.33 -1.88 22.12
N ASN A 401 -9.40 -1.47 20.86
CA ASN A 401 -9.13 -0.09 20.44
C ASN A 401 -10.34 0.48 19.69
N ILE A 402 -10.96 1.52 20.23
CA ILE A 402 -12.12 2.18 19.66
C ILE A 402 -11.73 3.61 19.28
N SER A 403 -11.95 3.99 18.02
CA SER A 403 -11.86 5.36 17.56
C SER A 403 -13.22 5.79 17.03
N ASP A 404 -13.88 6.77 17.64
CA ASP A 404 -15.25 7.15 17.27
C ASP A 404 -15.42 8.67 17.25
N ASN A 405 -16.31 9.17 16.40
CA ASN A 405 -16.76 10.57 16.38
C ASN A 405 -18.12 10.78 17.05
N LYS A 406 -18.83 9.72 17.47
CA LYS A 406 -20.16 9.80 18.13
C LYS A 406 -20.17 9.08 19.48
N SER A 407 -20.43 9.83 20.55
CA SER A 407 -20.40 9.28 21.92
C SER A 407 -21.59 8.36 22.27
N SER A 408 -22.74 8.49 21.59
CA SER A 408 -24.00 7.87 22.02
C SER A 408 -23.99 6.33 22.07
N ASN A 409 -23.24 5.67 21.17
CA ASN A 409 -23.22 4.21 21.10
C ASN A 409 -22.23 3.57 22.07
N LEU A 410 -21.38 4.37 22.71
CA LEU A 410 -20.38 3.90 23.65
C LEU A 410 -20.94 3.70 25.06
N GLU A 411 -22.13 4.20 25.37
CA GLU A 411 -22.80 3.94 26.65
C GLU A 411 -23.07 2.44 26.85
N ASP A 412 -23.45 1.74 25.79
CA ASP A 412 -23.65 0.29 25.78
C ASP A 412 -22.40 -0.51 26.16
N LEU A 413 -21.19 0.07 26.00
CA LEU A 413 -19.94 -0.60 26.40
C LEU A 413 -19.90 -0.86 27.90
N ARG A 414 -20.56 -0.02 28.71
CA ARG A 414 -20.62 -0.13 30.17
C ARG A 414 -21.41 -1.35 30.62
N GLU A 415 -22.34 -1.81 29.79
CA GLU A 415 -23.23 -2.93 30.09
C GLU A 415 -22.59 -4.29 29.76
N PHE A 416 -21.56 -4.30 28.89
CA PHE A 416 -20.97 -5.54 28.40
C PHE A 416 -19.76 -5.99 29.24
N GLN A 417 -19.72 -7.28 29.58
CA GLN A 417 -18.62 -7.88 30.33
C GLN A 417 -17.50 -8.34 29.40
N LEU A 418 -16.28 -7.85 29.65
CA LEU A 418 -15.07 -8.18 28.90
C LEU A 418 -14.02 -8.79 29.83
N PRO A 419 -14.22 -10.06 30.28
CA PRO A 419 -13.46 -10.65 31.39
C PRO A 419 -11.97 -10.91 31.09
N LYS A 420 -11.58 -10.93 29.81
CA LYS A 420 -10.19 -11.18 29.37
C LYS A 420 -9.46 -9.91 28.93
N LEU A 421 -10.15 -8.77 28.87
CA LEU A 421 -9.58 -7.53 28.34
C LEU A 421 -8.47 -7.00 29.25
N LYS A 422 -7.26 -6.86 28.69
CA LYS A 422 -6.07 -6.33 29.37
C LYS A 422 -5.72 -4.93 28.91
N ASP A 423 -5.90 -4.66 27.62
CA ASP A 423 -5.52 -3.39 27.00
C ASP A 423 -6.73 -2.70 26.37
N TYR A 424 -7.03 -1.50 26.85
CA TYR A 424 -8.12 -0.68 26.36
C TYR A 424 -7.62 0.67 25.86
N CYS A 425 -7.93 0.99 24.61
CA CYS A 425 -7.67 2.28 24.01
C CYS A 425 -8.97 2.87 23.48
N ILE A 426 -9.25 4.12 23.82
CA ILE A 426 -10.34 4.88 23.25
C ILE A 426 -9.85 6.21 22.71
N THR A 427 -10.28 6.56 21.52
CA THR A 427 -9.94 7.80 20.83
C THR A 427 -11.21 8.48 20.34
N TYR A 428 -11.45 9.71 20.77
CA TYR A 428 -12.52 10.52 20.20
C TYR A 428 -12.00 11.34 19.00
N ILE A 429 -12.59 11.15 17.82
CA ILE A 429 -12.22 11.86 16.61
C ILE A 429 -12.99 13.19 16.58
N ARG A 430 -12.28 14.30 16.80
CA ARG A 430 -12.85 15.65 16.80
C ARG A 430 -13.11 16.13 15.37
N ASP A 431 -14.36 16.46 15.07
CA ASP A 431 -14.81 17.13 13.83
C ASP A 431 -14.69 18.68 14.00
N ALA A 432 -14.54 19.42 12.90
CA ALA A 432 -14.66 20.89 12.87
C ALA A 432 -15.98 21.46 13.44
N SER A 433 -17.04 20.64 13.55
CA SER A 433 -18.34 20.96 14.15
C SER A 433 -18.40 20.79 15.67
N PHE A 434 -17.30 20.34 16.29
CA PHE A 434 -17.22 20.02 17.72
C PHE A 434 -17.63 21.18 18.63
N SER A 435 -18.72 20.98 19.39
CA SER A 435 -19.14 21.86 20.47
C SER A 435 -18.54 21.38 21.79
N PRO A 436 -17.79 22.21 22.54
CA PRO A 436 -17.25 21.84 23.85
C PRO A 436 -18.30 21.37 24.87
N LEU A 437 -19.58 21.69 24.64
CA LEU A 437 -20.72 21.40 25.53
C LEU A 437 -21.30 19.99 25.35
N GLU A 438 -20.92 19.22 24.32
CA GLU A 438 -21.44 17.87 24.08
C GLU A 438 -20.74 16.78 24.93
N LEU A 439 -19.77 17.16 25.76
CA LEU A 439 -18.96 16.28 26.61
C LEU A 439 -19.59 16.03 28.00
N THR A 440 -20.92 15.82 28.06
CA THR A 440 -21.59 15.48 29.34
C THR A 440 -21.55 13.99 29.67
N CYS A 441 -21.11 13.15 28.74
CA CYS A 441 -20.91 11.72 28.97
C CYS A 441 -19.45 11.45 29.36
N GLY A 442 -19.20 11.08 30.63
CA GLY A 442 -17.88 10.66 31.10
C GLY A 442 -17.33 9.47 30.29
N SER A 443 -16.03 9.23 30.37
CA SER A 443 -15.35 8.21 29.57
C SER A 443 -16.07 6.84 29.65
N PRO A 444 -16.35 6.15 28.53
CA PRO A 444 -17.03 4.86 28.53
C PRO A 444 -16.04 3.78 28.97
N LEU A 445 -16.10 3.41 30.25
CA LEU A 445 -15.21 2.42 30.86
C LEU A 445 -15.82 1.01 30.81
N PRO A 446 -15.19 0.03 30.13
CA PRO A 446 -15.72 -1.32 29.93
C PRO A 446 -15.73 -2.15 31.21
N ASN A 447 -16.66 -3.09 31.39
CA ASN A 447 -16.60 -3.97 32.55
C ASN A 447 -15.53 -5.07 32.40
N SER A 448 -14.27 -4.77 32.73
CA SER A 448 -13.13 -5.70 32.70
C SER A 448 -12.35 -5.73 34.02
N PRO A 449 -12.42 -6.81 34.81
CA PRO A 449 -11.69 -6.91 36.07
C PRO A 449 -10.18 -7.16 35.91
N ARG A 450 -9.71 -7.44 34.69
CA ARG A 450 -8.30 -7.78 34.39
C ARG A 450 -7.57 -6.70 33.61
N LEU A 451 -8.14 -5.50 33.58
CA LEU A 451 -7.61 -4.41 32.79
C LEU A 451 -6.27 -3.94 33.37
N GLU A 452 -5.22 -4.01 32.55
CA GLU A 452 -3.83 -3.69 32.89
C GLU A 452 -3.44 -2.31 32.31
N THR A 453 -3.96 -1.96 31.13
CA THR A 453 -3.65 -0.71 30.42
C THR A 453 -4.91 0.03 30.01
N ILE A 454 -4.96 1.34 30.28
CA ILE A 454 -5.94 2.27 29.73
C ILE A 454 -5.24 3.41 29.00
N SER A 455 -5.66 3.66 27.76
CA SER A 455 -5.30 4.85 27.00
C SER A 455 -6.57 5.60 26.56
N ILE A 456 -6.72 6.85 26.98
CA ILE A 456 -7.84 7.72 26.61
C ILE A 456 -7.29 8.87 25.79
N MET A 457 -7.81 9.05 24.57
CA MET A 457 -7.37 10.09 23.65
C MET A 457 -8.54 10.98 23.22
N ASN A 458 -8.35 12.30 23.27
CA ASN A 458 -9.26 13.34 22.76
C ASN A 458 -10.70 13.35 23.32
N PHE A 459 -11.02 12.51 24.30
CA PHE A 459 -12.15 12.74 25.20
C PHE A 459 -11.81 13.95 26.07
N ALA A 460 -12.77 14.85 26.35
CA ALA A 460 -12.57 15.79 27.45
C ALA A 460 -12.63 15.01 28.75
N THR A 461 -11.48 14.47 29.14
CA THR A 461 -11.33 13.73 30.39
C THR A 461 -11.50 14.70 31.54
N HIS A 462 -12.65 14.62 32.20
CA HIS A 462 -12.88 15.37 33.43
C HIS A 462 -12.15 14.64 34.59
N PRO A 463 -11.67 15.32 35.66
CA PRO A 463 -11.08 14.69 36.84
C PRO A 463 -11.91 13.57 37.48
N SER A 464 -13.23 13.58 37.27
CA SER A 464 -14.14 12.48 37.66
C SER A 464 -13.79 11.15 37.00
N ASP A 465 -13.23 11.15 35.79
CA ASP A 465 -12.88 9.94 35.05
C ASP A 465 -11.76 9.15 35.75
N ILE A 466 -10.75 9.82 36.32
CA ILE A 466 -9.68 9.14 37.08
C ILE A 466 -10.25 8.47 38.35
N ARG A 467 -11.21 9.11 39.02
CA ARG A 467 -11.88 8.52 40.20
C ARG A 467 -12.71 7.31 39.81
N ASP A 468 -13.40 7.34 38.67
CA ASP A 468 -14.16 6.19 38.18
C ASP A 468 -13.24 5.04 37.73
N ILE A 469 -12.11 5.36 37.11
CA ILE A 469 -11.04 4.39 36.81
C ILE A 469 -10.52 3.75 38.10
N GLN A 470 -10.24 4.53 39.13
CA GLN A 470 -9.79 4.01 40.44
C GLN A 470 -10.83 3.07 41.05
N ARG A 471 -12.11 3.47 41.07
CA ARG A 471 -13.20 2.66 41.63
C ARG A 471 -13.28 1.30 40.96
N LYS A 472 -13.07 1.23 39.65
CA LYS A 472 -13.21 -0.01 38.87
C LYS A 472 -11.95 -0.87 38.85
N TYR A 473 -10.77 -0.27 38.72
CA TYR A 473 -9.56 -1.01 38.32
C TYR A 473 -8.31 -0.71 39.15
N SER A 474 -8.45 -0.05 40.32
CA SER A 474 -7.31 0.29 41.19
C SER A 474 -6.36 -0.88 41.46
N SER A 475 -6.87 -2.10 41.55
CA SER A 475 -6.09 -3.30 41.87
C SER A 475 -5.43 -4.00 40.67
N SER A 476 -5.76 -3.62 39.44
CA SER A 476 -5.28 -4.30 38.22
C SER A 476 -4.48 -3.39 37.28
N LEU A 477 -4.72 -2.08 37.28
CA LEU A 477 -4.09 -1.17 36.31
C LEU A 477 -2.62 -0.91 36.59
N LEU A 478 -1.81 -1.17 35.57
CA LEU A 478 -0.37 -0.91 35.52
C LEU A 478 -0.07 0.41 34.79
N ILE A 479 -0.85 0.75 33.77
CA ILE A 479 -0.59 1.92 32.91
C ILE A 479 -1.88 2.73 32.70
N ILE A 480 -1.79 4.04 32.96
CA ILE A 480 -2.83 5.02 32.59
C ILE A 480 -2.18 6.08 31.70
N SER A 481 -2.74 6.26 30.51
CA SER A 481 -2.34 7.30 29.56
C SER A 481 -3.56 8.12 29.16
N VAL A 482 -3.47 9.44 29.34
CA VAL A 482 -4.49 10.40 28.89
C VAL A 482 -3.83 11.39 27.95
N ILE A 483 -4.36 11.53 26.74
CA ILE A 483 -3.82 12.43 25.71
C ILE A 483 -4.96 13.26 25.15
N GLU A 484 -4.86 14.58 25.24
CA GLU A 484 -5.84 15.50 24.70
C GLU A 484 -5.17 16.45 23.72
N GLN A 485 -5.63 16.50 22.46
CA GLN A 485 -5.07 17.38 21.45
C GLN A 485 -5.63 18.81 21.57
N PRO A 486 -4.84 19.84 21.22
CA PRO A 486 -5.29 21.24 21.27
C PRO A 486 -6.49 21.49 20.34
N LEU A 487 -7.46 22.28 20.82
CA LEU A 487 -8.62 22.70 20.01
C LEU A 487 -8.19 23.80 19.02
N LEU A 488 -8.36 23.56 17.73
CA LEU A 488 -7.93 24.46 16.65
C LEU A 488 -8.69 25.81 16.59
N LYS A 489 -9.80 25.99 17.33
CA LYS A 489 -10.76 27.09 17.07
C LYS A 489 -11.39 27.77 18.27
N THR A 490 -10.99 27.48 19.50
CA THR A 490 -11.63 28.09 20.67
C THR A 490 -10.75 29.15 21.30
N ASP A 491 -11.11 30.42 21.09
CA ASP A 491 -10.58 31.61 21.77
C ASP A 491 -10.85 31.63 23.30
N TYR A 492 -11.37 30.53 23.87
CA TYR A 492 -11.99 30.47 25.21
C TYR A 492 -11.45 29.33 26.08
N ILE A 493 -10.21 28.87 25.91
CA ILE A 493 -9.65 27.91 26.87
C ILE A 493 -9.09 28.66 28.08
N THR A 494 -9.94 28.86 29.09
CA THR A 494 -9.52 29.19 30.46
C THR A 494 -8.69 28.05 31.01
N GLY A 495 -7.55 28.34 31.65
CA GLY A 495 -6.70 27.32 32.28
C GLY A 495 -7.50 26.43 33.23
N TYR A 496 -7.19 25.12 33.24
CA TYR A 496 -7.92 24.13 34.04
C TYR A 496 -7.04 23.55 35.15
N THR A 497 -7.63 23.27 36.32
CA THR A 497 -6.91 22.61 37.42
C THR A 497 -7.41 21.17 37.59
N PHE A 498 -6.54 20.19 37.38
CA PHE A 498 -6.80 18.78 37.61
C PHE A 498 -6.58 18.45 39.09
N HIS A 499 -7.67 18.35 39.86
CA HIS A 499 -7.65 17.97 41.26
C HIS A 499 -7.68 16.43 41.43
N LEU A 500 -6.56 15.86 41.88
CA LEU A 500 -6.35 14.44 42.17
C LEU A 500 -6.19 14.22 43.68
N GLU A 501 -7.28 14.46 44.41
CA GLU A 501 -7.34 14.27 45.86
C GLU A 501 -7.70 12.82 46.22
N GLU A 502 -6.94 12.24 47.16
CA GLU A 502 -7.16 10.89 47.71
C GLU A 502 -7.15 9.78 46.65
N VAL A 503 -6.41 10.01 45.56
CA VAL A 503 -6.27 9.05 44.47
C VAL A 503 -5.25 7.99 44.85
N SER A 504 -5.62 6.71 44.74
CA SER A 504 -4.77 5.59 45.15
C SER A 504 -4.83 4.43 44.16
N PHE A 505 -3.68 4.12 43.55
CA PHE A 505 -3.49 2.94 42.72
C PHE A 505 -2.32 2.09 43.23
N PRO A 506 -2.57 0.96 43.92
CA PRO A 506 -1.54 0.15 44.57
C PRO A 506 -0.54 -0.52 43.62
N VAL A 507 -0.90 -0.73 42.35
CA VAL A 507 -0.07 -1.47 41.38
C VAL A 507 0.32 -0.67 40.14
N LEU A 508 -0.09 0.61 40.06
CA LEU A 508 0.19 1.47 38.91
C LEU A 508 1.69 1.73 38.78
N GLU A 509 2.24 1.46 37.60
CA GLU A 509 3.66 1.64 37.26
C GLU A 509 3.90 2.92 36.45
N SER A 510 2.93 3.35 35.66
CA SER A 510 3.06 4.54 34.80
C SER A 510 1.76 5.37 34.76
N LEU A 511 1.89 6.67 35.00
CA LEU A 511 0.84 7.66 34.82
C LEU A 511 1.34 8.75 33.85
N SER A 512 0.67 8.86 32.71
CA SER A 512 0.96 9.88 31.69
C SER A 512 -0.29 10.71 31.40
N MET A 513 -0.17 12.04 31.45
CA MET A 513 -1.23 12.97 31.10
C MET A 513 -0.66 14.07 30.21
N GLU A 514 -1.12 14.12 28.97
CA GLU A 514 -0.74 15.11 27.95
C GLU A 514 -1.98 15.93 27.57
N MET A 515 -1.99 17.22 27.87
CA MET A 515 -3.17 18.07 27.72
C MET A 515 -2.99 19.15 26.66
N GLY A 516 -3.96 19.27 25.77
CA GLY A 516 -3.95 20.22 24.64
C GLY A 516 -4.19 21.67 25.04
N TYR A 517 -4.08 22.01 26.32
CA TYR A 517 -4.34 23.32 26.88
C TYR A 517 -3.57 23.52 28.19
N PRO A 518 -3.47 24.78 28.70
CA PRO A 518 -2.82 25.06 29.97
C PRO A 518 -3.53 24.34 31.13
N VAL A 519 -2.77 23.52 31.87
CA VAL A 519 -3.26 22.76 33.02
C VAL A 519 -2.34 22.90 34.22
N THR A 520 -2.94 22.99 35.41
CA THR A 520 -2.27 22.76 36.70
C THR A 520 -2.71 21.41 37.28
N TYR A 521 -1.78 20.59 37.76
CA TYR A 521 -2.10 19.32 38.41
C TYR A 521 -1.93 19.41 39.92
N ASN A 522 -2.97 19.05 40.67
CA ASN A 522 -3.00 19.09 42.13
C ASN A 522 -3.18 17.70 42.71
N PHE A 523 -2.09 17.10 43.17
CA PHE A 523 -2.10 15.84 43.91
C PHE A 523 -2.15 16.15 45.39
N MET A 524 -3.21 15.70 46.07
CA MET A 524 -3.39 15.86 47.52
C MET A 524 -3.64 14.50 48.16
N ASN A 525 -2.80 14.09 49.11
CA ASN A 525 -2.86 12.76 49.73
C ASN A 525 -2.91 11.60 48.71
N ALA A 526 -2.21 11.74 47.58
CA ALA A 526 -2.24 10.73 46.53
C ALA A 526 -1.24 9.59 46.82
N ASN A 527 -1.59 8.33 46.52
CA ASN A 527 -0.80 7.17 46.93
C ASN A 527 -0.59 6.18 45.77
N PHE A 528 0.66 6.06 45.32
CA PHE A 528 1.06 5.19 44.21
C PHE A 528 2.33 4.40 44.56
N PRO A 529 2.22 3.33 45.35
CA PRO A 529 3.37 2.63 45.92
C PRO A 529 4.28 1.93 44.89
N LYS A 530 3.81 1.73 43.65
CA LYS A 530 4.55 1.07 42.56
C LYS A 530 4.86 1.98 41.36
N LEU A 531 4.51 3.26 41.45
CA LEU A 531 4.67 4.19 40.34
C LEU A 531 6.15 4.41 40.04
N ASN A 532 6.56 4.13 38.81
CA ASN A 532 7.92 4.35 38.31
C ASN A 532 8.01 5.64 37.49
N TYR A 533 6.96 5.97 36.73
CA TYR A 533 6.93 7.09 35.80
C TYR A 533 5.71 7.99 36.05
N LEU A 534 5.96 9.28 36.26
CA LEU A 534 4.94 10.33 36.28
C LEU A 534 5.29 11.38 35.23
N LEU A 535 4.51 11.40 34.15
CA LEU A 535 4.71 12.27 32.98
C LEU A 535 3.51 13.20 32.84
N LEU A 536 3.73 14.48 33.04
CA LEU A 536 2.70 15.52 32.98
C LEU A 536 3.12 16.54 31.94
N THR A 537 2.33 16.65 30.87
CA THR A 537 2.58 17.55 29.75
C THR A 537 1.32 18.38 29.50
N SER A 538 1.49 19.65 29.16
CA SER A 538 0.41 20.47 28.59
C SER A 538 0.87 21.16 27.31
N SER A 539 -0.03 21.84 26.59
CA SER A 539 0.33 22.62 25.41
C SER A 539 -0.20 24.04 25.52
N LEU A 540 0.60 25.00 25.09
CA LEU A 540 0.25 26.41 24.99
C LEU A 540 -0.15 26.73 23.54
N PRO A 541 -1.45 26.74 23.18
CA PRO A 541 -1.84 27.35 21.93
C PRO A 541 -1.48 28.84 22.01
N GLY A 542 -0.56 29.28 21.15
CA GLY A 542 0.01 30.62 21.22
C GLY A 542 -1.05 31.72 21.12
N ALA A 543 -1.31 32.43 22.22
CA ALA A 543 -1.79 33.81 22.24
C ALA A 543 -1.92 34.28 23.71
N ASN A 544 -1.03 35.19 24.13
CA ASN A 544 -1.22 36.42 24.92
C ASN A 544 -2.28 36.54 26.04
N ASN A 545 -2.94 35.48 26.49
CA ASN A 545 -3.98 35.55 27.51
C ASN A 545 -3.37 35.38 28.90
N SER A 546 -3.75 36.29 29.80
CA SER A 546 -3.31 36.34 31.18
C SER A 546 -3.56 35.01 31.90
N HIS A 547 -2.48 34.41 32.42
CA HIS A 547 -2.46 33.19 33.24
C HIS A 547 -3.11 33.33 34.63
N SER A 548 -4.03 34.29 34.81
CA SER A 548 -4.55 34.71 36.11
C SER A 548 -5.48 33.68 36.80
N ASP A 549 -5.95 32.68 36.06
CA ASP A 549 -7.00 31.76 36.51
C ASP A 549 -6.52 30.32 36.77
N LEU A 550 -5.22 30.05 36.61
CA LEU A 550 -4.64 28.74 36.96
C LEU A 550 -4.43 28.65 38.48
N GLY A 551 -4.92 27.57 39.09
CA GLY A 551 -4.82 27.34 40.54
C GLY A 551 -3.38 27.12 41.02
N GLU A 552 -3.18 27.07 42.34
CA GLU A 552 -1.87 26.73 42.92
C GLU A 552 -1.52 25.27 42.66
N PHE A 553 -0.29 25.01 42.22
CA PHE A 553 0.26 23.67 42.04
C PHE A 553 0.60 23.02 43.38
N HIS A 554 0.08 21.81 43.63
CA HIS A 554 0.37 21.01 44.82
C HIS A 554 0.74 19.58 44.45
N LEU A 555 1.85 19.09 45.02
CA LEU A 555 2.35 17.73 44.79
C LEU A 555 2.59 17.02 46.13
N ASP A 556 1.50 16.58 46.76
CA ASP A 556 1.53 15.69 47.92
C ASP A 556 1.27 14.25 47.47
N LEU A 557 2.39 13.55 47.22
CA LEU A 557 2.43 12.25 46.54
C LEU A 557 3.25 11.23 47.33
N LYS A 558 2.61 10.13 47.73
CA LYS A 558 3.30 8.95 48.27
C LYS A 558 3.66 7.97 47.14
N ALA A 559 4.84 8.16 46.55
CA ALA A 559 5.35 7.32 45.46
C ALA A 559 6.82 6.89 45.71
N PRO A 560 7.07 5.90 46.59
CA PRO A 560 8.42 5.50 47.00
C PRO A 560 9.27 4.88 45.88
N GLU A 561 8.64 4.35 44.83
CA GLU A 561 9.31 3.72 43.69
C GLU A 561 9.52 4.68 42.50
N LEU A 562 9.08 5.94 42.62
CA LEU A 562 9.11 6.90 41.51
C LEU A 562 10.54 7.16 41.07
N CYS A 563 10.83 6.83 39.81
CA CYS A 563 12.16 6.98 39.21
C CYS A 563 12.26 8.23 38.34
N LEU A 564 11.17 8.60 37.65
CA LEU A 564 11.10 9.76 36.76
C LEU A 564 9.87 10.61 37.07
N LEU A 565 10.11 11.90 37.32
CA LEU A 565 9.09 12.96 37.37
C LEU A 565 9.38 13.96 36.25
N SER A 566 8.45 14.10 35.32
CA SER A 566 8.54 15.07 34.22
C SER A 566 7.31 15.97 34.21
N LEU A 567 7.56 17.28 34.27
CA LEU A 567 6.57 18.35 34.18
C LEU A 567 6.97 19.20 32.96
N GLU A 568 6.23 19.08 31.86
CA GLU A 568 6.52 19.78 30.60
C GLU A 568 5.36 20.71 30.25
N ASP A 569 5.66 21.97 29.94
CA ASP A 569 4.68 23.01 29.58
C ASP A 569 3.55 23.18 30.62
N THR A 570 3.77 22.73 31.84
CA THR A 570 2.80 22.60 32.94
C THR A 570 3.00 23.72 33.95
N SER A 571 1.90 24.33 34.41
CA SER A 571 1.94 25.35 35.48
C SER A 571 2.34 24.70 36.80
N VAL A 572 3.42 25.21 37.39
CA VAL A 572 3.98 24.73 38.67
C VAL A 572 3.91 25.78 39.78
N GLY A 573 3.35 26.95 39.48
CA GLY A 573 3.24 28.07 40.40
C GLY A 573 4.59 28.71 40.77
N PRO A 574 4.58 29.70 41.69
CA PRO A 574 5.77 30.48 42.01
C PRO A 574 6.76 29.75 42.93
N ASN A 575 6.29 28.79 43.73
CA ASN A 575 7.08 28.12 44.76
C ASN A 575 6.86 26.58 44.79
N PRO A 576 7.11 25.85 43.69
CA PRO A 576 6.98 24.39 43.67
C PRO A 576 7.84 23.71 44.74
N CYS A 577 7.27 22.69 45.38
CA CYS A 577 7.94 21.86 46.37
C CYS A 577 7.89 20.39 45.95
N ILE A 578 9.05 19.78 45.78
CA ILE A 578 9.22 18.36 45.49
C ILE A 578 9.85 17.72 46.73
N HIS A 579 9.09 16.84 47.40
CA HIS A 579 9.55 16.21 48.63
C HIS A 579 9.24 14.72 48.71
N GLU A 580 10.06 13.99 49.48
CA GLU A 580 9.78 12.59 49.88
C GLU A 580 9.72 11.57 48.74
N LEU A 581 10.61 11.71 47.74
CA LEU A 581 10.72 10.77 46.61
C LEU A 581 12.09 10.05 46.65
N PRO A 582 12.24 8.99 47.47
CA PRO A 582 13.55 8.43 47.82
C PRO A 582 14.30 7.77 46.66
N LYS A 583 13.58 7.28 45.64
CA LYS A 583 14.14 6.59 44.46
C LYS A 583 14.16 7.47 43.20
N LEU A 584 13.81 8.75 43.31
CA LEU A 584 13.77 9.65 42.17
C LEU A 584 15.17 9.82 41.58
N LYS A 585 15.35 9.39 40.33
CA LYS A 585 16.62 9.48 39.59
C LYS A 585 16.67 10.67 38.65
N SER A 586 15.52 11.03 38.06
CA SER A 586 15.40 12.12 37.09
C SER A 586 14.22 13.03 37.42
N LEU A 587 14.50 14.32 37.57
CA LEU A 587 13.51 15.38 37.71
C LEU A 587 13.62 16.35 36.52
N ARG A 588 12.53 16.54 35.78
CA ARG A 588 12.46 17.44 34.62
C ARG A 588 11.32 18.43 34.80
N ILE A 589 11.64 19.71 34.70
CA ILE A 589 10.68 20.81 34.67
C ILE A 589 11.01 21.64 33.43
N LEU A 590 10.21 21.47 32.38
CA LEU A 590 10.48 22.01 31.05
C LEU A 590 9.40 23.03 30.69
N ASN A 591 9.82 24.20 30.23
CA ASN A 591 8.95 25.24 29.69
C ASN A 591 7.72 25.60 30.55
N PRO A 592 7.85 25.77 31.88
CA PRO A 592 6.69 26.15 32.68
C PRO A 592 6.07 27.47 32.16
N PRO A 593 4.75 27.54 31.91
CA PRO A 593 4.08 28.72 31.37
C PRO A 593 4.13 29.90 32.34
N ASP A 594 4.19 29.62 33.65
CA ASP A 594 4.23 30.65 34.67
C ASP A 594 5.54 31.44 34.60
N LEU A 595 5.42 32.74 34.31
CA LEU A 595 6.57 33.65 34.15
C LEU A 595 7.44 33.79 35.42
N ASN A 596 6.98 33.33 36.58
CA ASN A 596 7.50 33.70 37.90
C ASN A 596 7.76 32.51 38.85
N VAL A 597 8.43 31.43 38.42
CA VAL A 597 9.03 30.51 39.40
C VAL A 597 10.08 31.28 40.21
N GLN A 598 9.74 31.67 41.43
CA GLN A 598 10.59 32.45 42.33
C GLN A 598 11.50 31.55 43.14
N SER A 599 10.97 30.41 43.61
CA SER A 599 11.74 29.42 44.32
C SER A 599 11.33 27.99 43.98
N LEU A 600 12.27 27.05 44.07
CA LEU A 600 12.04 25.61 43.94
C LEU A 600 12.66 24.92 45.15
N THR A 601 11.87 24.12 45.87
CA THR A 601 12.37 23.34 47.00
C THR A 601 12.42 21.86 46.63
N VAL A 602 13.58 21.22 46.77
CA VAL A 602 13.81 19.79 46.49
C VAL A 602 14.42 19.14 47.73
N VAL A 603 13.64 18.35 48.46
CA VAL A 603 14.10 17.73 49.72
C VAL A 603 13.77 16.23 49.78
N ARG A 604 14.63 15.45 50.42
CA ARG A 604 14.47 14.01 50.63
C ARG A 604 14.37 13.21 49.32
N CYS A 605 15.20 13.57 48.34
CA CYS A 605 15.38 12.90 47.05
C CYS A 605 16.86 12.46 46.85
N PRO A 606 17.41 11.56 47.70
CA PRO A 606 18.85 11.26 47.80
C PRO A 606 19.48 10.51 46.61
N GLN A 607 18.66 10.01 45.68
CA GLN A 607 19.08 9.24 44.50
C GLN A 607 19.02 10.05 43.20
N LEU A 608 18.80 11.37 43.29
CA LEU A 608 18.68 12.20 42.11
C LEU A 608 20.03 12.29 41.37
N GLU A 609 20.03 11.84 40.12
CA GLU A 609 21.21 11.77 39.24
C GLU A 609 21.10 12.81 38.12
N ALA A 610 19.88 13.07 37.63
CA ALA A 610 19.58 14.03 36.58
C ALA A 610 18.54 15.06 37.05
N PHE A 611 18.85 16.35 36.83
CA PHE A 611 17.95 17.45 37.09
C PHE A 611 17.99 18.41 35.90
N LEU A 612 16.83 18.68 35.31
CA LEU A 612 16.68 19.61 34.18
C LEU A 612 15.59 20.63 34.49
N LEU A 613 15.95 21.91 34.42
CA LEU A 613 15.04 23.03 34.54
C LEU A 613 15.27 23.99 33.37
N GLU A 614 14.38 23.96 32.39
CA GLU A 614 14.52 24.68 31.13
C GLU A 614 13.32 25.59 30.85
N LYS A 615 13.58 26.72 30.19
CA LYS A 615 12.57 27.65 29.68
C LYS A 615 13.02 28.18 28.31
N GLU A 616 12.17 28.06 27.30
CA GLU A 616 12.44 28.50 25.92
C GLU A 616 12.78 30.00 25.80
N THR A 617 12.20 30.85 26.65
CA THR A 617 12.54 32.29 26.71
C THR A 617 13.11 32.66 28.09
N PRO A 618 14.39 33.10 28.17
CA PRO A 618 14.99 33.47 29.45
C PRO A 618 14.28 34.69 30.05
N ASN A 619 14.00 34.65 31.36
CA ASN A 619 13.36 35.75 32.10
C ASN A 619 14.09 37.08 31.83
N GLN A 620 13.40 38.06 31.24
CA GLN A 620 13.95 39.39 30.96
C GLN A 620 14.07 40.25 32.23
N ASP A 621 13.33 39.92 33.30
CA ASP A 621 13.16 40.77 34.50
C ASP A 621 14.24 40.66 35.58
N GLY A 622 15.33 39.90 35.37
CA GLY A 622 16.43 39.84 36.35
C GLY A 622 16.06 39.20 37.71
N SER A 623 14.92 38.52 37.80
CA SER A 623 14.51 37.74 38.97
C SER A 623 15.47 36.56 39.20
N ILE A 624 15.98 36.44 40.43
CA ILE A 624 16.86 35.34 40.85
C ILE A 624 15.99 34.14 41.18
N LEU A 625 16.20 33.01 40.50
CA LEU A 625 15.60 31.74 40.89
C LEU A 625 16.31 31.19 42.12
N LEU A 626 15.57 30.97 43.21
CA LEU A 626 16.09 30.37 44.43
C LEU A 626 15.83 28.86 44.48
N ILE A 627 16.88 28.03 44.43
CA ILE A 627 16.78 26.58 44.55
C ILE A 627 17.23 26.15 45.94
N ARG A 628 16.31 25.58 46.73
CA ARG A 628 16.55 25.09 48.09
C ARG A 628 16.61 23.57 48.11
N HIS A 629 17.63 22.98 48.73
CA HIS A 629 17.78 21.53 48.82
C HIS A 629 18.47 21.05 50.11
N ASP A 630 18.24 19.82 50.54
CA ASP A 630 18.81 19.20 51.75
C ASP A 630 20.02 18.28 51.46
N GLY A 631 20.76 18.58 50.38
CA GLY A 631 21.79 17.70 49.82
C GLY A 631 21.31 16.76 48.71
N SER A 632 20.00 16.73 48.43
CA SER A 632 19.41 15.93 47.33
C SER A 632 19.98 16.26 45.94
N LEU A 633 20.53 17.47 45.74
CA LEU A 633 21.11 17.90 44.45
C LEU A 633 22.65 17.76 44.39
N ASP A 634 23.31 17.30 45.45
CA ASP A 634 24.79 17.33 45.55
C ASP A 634 25.50 16.43 44.52
N LYS A 635 24.81 15.40 44.01
CA LYS A 635 25.34 14.44 43.03
C LYS A 635 25.04 14.80 41.58
N VAL A 636 24.27 15.86 41.33
CA VAL A 636 23.89 16.26 39.97
C VAL A 636 25.07 16.98 39.33
N VAL A 637 25.74 16.30 38.38
CA VAL A 637 27.00 16.75 37.76
C VAL A 637 26.82 17.97 36.86
N ASP A 638 25.66 18.09 36.21
CA ASP A 638 25.30 19.21 35.33
C ASP A 638 23.95 19.79 35.74
N LEU A 639 23.96 20.80 36.63
CA LEU A 639 22.81 21.68 36.90
C LEU A 639 22.53 22.56 35.66
N ASN A 640 22.06 21.93 34.59
CA ASN A 640 21.78 22.55 33.31
C ASN A 640 20.47 23.34 33.44
N THR A 641 20.58 24.67 33.55
CA THR A 641 19.43 25.55 33.72
C THR A 641 19.57 26.77 32.81
N ASN A 642 18.58 27.06 31.98
CA ASN A 642 18.59 28.25 31.10
C ASN A 642 18.25 29.57 31.83
N TYR A 643 18.15 29.56 33.16
CA TYR A 643 17.95 30.76 33.98
C TYR A 643 19.25 31.57 34.14
N LYS A 644 19.21 32.84 33.74
CA LYS A 644 20.37 33.76 33.77
C LYS A 644 20.91 34.03 35.18
N TYR A 645 20.05 34.03 36.20
CA TYR A 645 20.42 34.25 37.60
C TYR A 645 19.78 33.17 38.49
N LYS A 646 20.62 32.40 39.19
CA LYS A 646 20.19 31.37 40.14
C LYS A 646 21.00 31.42 41.43
N ARG A 647 20.36 31.10 42.55
CA ARG A 647 21.00 30.93 43.85
C ARG A 647 20.63 29.56 44.41
N LEU A 648 21.64 28.75 44.72
CA LEU A 648 21.49 27.47 45.40
C LEU A 648 21.65 27.69 46.91
N GLU A 649 20.69 27.22 47.70
CA GLU A 649 20.73 27.25 49.16
C GLU A 649 20.57 25.83 49.70
N THR A 650 21.61 25.34 50.38
CA THR A 650 21.54 24.10 51.13
C THR A 650 20.82 24.36 52.45
N MET A 651 19.72 23.66 52.67
CA MET A 651 18.96 23.66 53.92
C MET A 651 19.67 22.75 54.93
N VAL A 652 19.84 23.27 56.16
CA VAL A 652 20.53 22.59 57.26
C VAL A 652 19.56 21.73 58.07
#